data_AF-A0A8X6PRQ7-F1
#
_entry.id   AF-A0A8X6PRQ7-F1
#
_cell.length_a   1.000
_cell.length_b   1.000
_cell.length_c   1.000
_cell.angle_alpha   90.00
_cell.angle_beta   90.00
_cell.angle_gamma   90.00
#
_symmetry.space_group_name_H-M   'P 1'
#
loop_
_entity.id
_entity.type
_entity.pdbx_description
1 polymer ?
#
loop_
_entity_poly.entity_id
_entity_poly.type
_entity_poly.pdbx_seq_one_letter_code
_entity_poly.pdbx_strand_id
1 'polypeptide(L)'
;MIANRKSSVKQKSNKNNIVGNPDVIKTAGELSLQKGLDFDVVIKALESAIEAVAHQKYGSKSKIVVDIDRNTGKVTSYRKLKVIDDESNEKENTECESITLTQAKLIKGDAKVGDTVSELLSLNTDLASARIAQQKIAQIIKDEESKKQYEEFKDKAGEIRYGIVKQVEYSDLIIDINGTRAYLPLRNLTGGESFREGDKVKAYIQTVKRSDDGRQIILSRTHEGFLEALLNQEIPEIADGLVTIKGIARDAGSRSKVAVFSPDKNIDPVGACVGVKGDRIKTIIHELNGEKIDVINYSSDLGQFVIKAITPAEVSKVIIDENENCIELTVAEDQLSLAIGKKGQNVRLASELVGWKIEILSTQQESERRSKELSQCSALFAEALNLEEIMGQLLVTEGFSSVEDISSASIKELASIEGFNEDIANELHNRANKYLKAENDRKIEELKSLGMEDDVINLTLSIDNKIALSKHDIKTLEDIADLSSYEFCSILSSSADNKMNSENLKDTVDSIIIEARKKLGPSTGATIVKKRRKKSHDAEEHNLFDESKLGSLTEKEQIFRINAVQNAALLKEKNQREEKEKTAKEDSNKEIDEKNEADTLSKEINKQVLSDTHLVELKEDNIDYEGDDKKSSKVNKDIYSKHSKLVIAQAIDEKTEQPPVFKQRFGIRSRKSKFTKGKNISREVIIPDKITIRELSVRMAEDSKSVLKMFKEEVGESYRVDDLVDPDIASEIVEKFNHTAKRVSDTNREKDLFFIEGRESLPKKPKPPVVTFMGHVDHGKTSLLDAFRESNVAERESGGITQHIGAYQITTKDKQKITFIDTPGHEAFTAMRACGANITNIVVIVVAADDGIMKQTVEAINHAKAANVSIIVAINKIDKSEPGDVEKIINSLPQYNLISEELGGDIMIVPVSAKKKTNLDKLEEAILLIAELMKLEAIEDCRALGWVIESKIDKAKGISATLIVEEGTLKVGDILVVGTTYSKVRSMVNHLGQREKAALPSAPIEITGLNGVPNAGDKFVVVNSEKQAREIVEYRLELIKKKKEDLDDNLDIFSRNNSETEELSVILKCDVTGSIEAISSSIDKLGKDQVKLNILHKAVGGITDSDVLLAEASSAVILAFNVKVDSKIRDLAKQKGVEIHTYNIIYELIDDMRMYLTKMLKPITREVRVGSASVRQIFNVSKAGNIIGCYVSDGVIRKDSLIKVVRGGKLVHEGKLKALRRFKDDVKEVGVNFECGVSLEGNIDIKVGDILEAYQLVQEERVL
;
A
#
# COMPACT_ATOMS: atom_id res chain seq x y z
N MET A 1 -16.07 48.20 90.12
CA MET A 1 -15.10 47.08 90.20
C MET A 1 -15.74 45.83 89.62
N ILE A 2 -14.98 45.07 88.83
CA ILE A 2 -15.01 43.60 88.64
C ILE A 2 -16.35 42.91 88.25
N ALA A 3 -16.24 42.11 87.19
CA ALA A 3 -17.21 41.23 86.54
C ALA A 3 -18.11 40.34 87.46
N ASN A 4 -19.34 40.04 87.00
CA ASN A 4 -19.58 38.76 86.29
C ASN A 4 -20.99 38.58 85.67
N ARG A 5 -21.03 37.74 84.62
CA ARG A 5 -22.14 36.91 84.11
C ARG A 5 -23.56 37.52 84.01
N LYS A 6 -23.97 37.85 82.78
CA LYS A 6 -25.39 37.80 82.37
C LYS A 6 -25.70 36.44 81.73
N SER A 7 -26.67 35.72 82.30
CA SER A 7 -27.41 34.64 81.63
C SER A 7 -28.89 34.98 81.66
N SER A 8 -29.57 34.94 80.50
CA SER A 8 -31.03 34.80 80.40
C SER A 8 -31.42 34.53 78.95
N VAL A 9 -32.05 33.39 78.72
CA VAL A 9 -32.58 33.00 77.41
C VAL A 9 -33.98 33.57 77.22
N LYS A 10 -34.28 34.15 76.05
CA LYS A 10 -35.64 34.16 75.47
C LYS A 10 -35.60 34.34 73.95
N GLN A 11 -36.58 33.75 73.27
CA GLN A 11 -36.55 33.45 71.84
C GLN A 11 -36.62 34.68 70.92
N LYS A 12 -36.02 34.57 69.73
CA LYS A 12 -36.39 35.36 68.55
C LYS A 12 -36.80 34.40 67.42
N SER A 13 -37.88 34.76 66.74
CA SER A 13 -38.52 33.98 65.68
C SER A 13 -37.77 34.06 64.35
N ASN A 14 -37.47 32.93 63.73
CA ASN A 14 -37.04 32.88 62.33
C ASN A 14 -38.21 33.18 61.38
N LYS A 15 -38.34 34.44 60.96
CA LYS A 15 -39.00 34.80 59.70
C LYS A 15 -37.91 34.91 58.62
N ASN A 16 -37.75 33.89 57.79
CA ASN A 16 -37.00 33.96 56.52
C ASN A 16 -37.23 32.68 55.68
N ASN A 17 -38.47 32.52 55.24
CA ASN A 17 -38.87 31.70 54.09
C ASN A 17 -40.26 32.17 53.67
N ILE A 18 -40.63 31.99 52.40
CA ILE A 18 -41.83 32.55 51.73
C ILE A 18 -41.68 34.03 51.30
N VAL A 19 -40.94 34.24 50.22
CA VAL A 19 -41.15 35.33 49.25
C VAL A 19 -41.06 34.69 47.86
N GLY A 20 -42.05 34.92 46.98
CA GLY A 20 -41.99 34.42 45.59
C GLY A 20 -40.98 35.23 44.78
N ASN A 21 -40.23 34.58 43.88
CA ASN A 21 -39.18 35.25 43.11
C ASN A 21 -39.59 35.37 41.62
N PRO A 22 -40.21 36.49 41.20
CA PRO A 22 -40.73 36.65 39.83
C PRO A 22 -39.65 36.60 38.75
N ASP A 23 -38.39 36.82 39.12
CA ASP A 23 -37.23 36.70 38.23
C ASP A 23 -37.06 35.29 37.64
N VAL A 24 -37.52 34.24 38.33
CA VAL A 24 -37.39 32.85 37.86
C VAL A 24 -38.25 32.60 36.62
N ILE A 25 -39.51 33.03 36.62
CA ILE A 25 -40.41 32.93 35.45
C ILE A 25 -39.85 33.75 34.29
N LYS A 26 -39.41 34.99 34.57
CA LYS A 26 -38.86 35.87 33.54
C LYS A 26 -37.63 35.26 32.86
N THR A 27 -36.71 34.72 33.65
CA THR A 27 -35.50 34.05 33.15
C THR A 27 -35.84 32.78 32.36
N ALA A 28 -36.82 31.99 32.81
CA ALA A 28 -37.30 30.82 32.08
C ALA A 28 -37.94 31.19 30.72
N GLY A 29 -38.68 32.30 30.66
CA GLY A 29 -39.27 32.84 29.43
C GLY A 29 -38.22 33.37 28.45
N GLU A 30 -37.23 34.12 28.95
CA GLU A 30 -36.09 34.59 28.14
C GLU A 30 -35.27 33.40 27.57
N LEU A 31 -35.06 32.35 28.37
CA LEU A 31 -34.36 31.11 27.94
C LEU A 31 -35.18 30.29 26.92
N SER A 32 -36.50 30.16 27.13
CA SER A 32 -37.43 29.53 26.20
C SER A 32 -37.41 30.21 24.82
N LEU A 33 -37.44 31.54 24.79
CA LEU A 33 -37.34 32.33 23.56
C LEU A 33 -35.97 32.21 22.89
N GLN A 34 -34.87 32.26 23.65
CA GLN A 34 -33.52 32.15 23.11
C GLN A 34 -33.22 30.76 22.51
N LYS A 35 -33.84 29.70 23.05
CA LYS A 35 -33.61 28.31 22.64
C LYS A 35 -34.70 27.70 21.76
N GLY A 36 -35.85 28.36 21.60
CA GLY A 36 -36.97 27.84 20.80
C GLY A 36 -37.58 26.56 21.38
N LEU A 37 -37.60 26.47 22.72
CA LEU A 37 -38.18 25.38 23.51
C LEU A 37 -39.46 25.85 24.21
N ASP A 38 -40.40 24.94 24.44
CA ASP A 38 -41.64 25.25 25.16
C ASP A 38 -41.37 25.64 26.63
N PHE A 39 -42.14 26.59 27.15
CA PHE A 39 -41.95 27.14 28.49
C PHE A 39 -42.16 26.07 29.57
N ASP A 40 -43.14 25.19 29.38
CA ASP A 40 -43.45 24.08 30.29
C ASP A 40 -42.29 23.06 30.41
N VAL A 41 -41.47 22.93 29.36
CA VAL A 41 -40.26 22.08 29.35
C VAL A 41 -39.15 22.73 30.18
N VAL A 42 -38.96 24.05 30.04
CA VAL A 42 -37.95 24.81 30.80
C VAL A 42 -38.27 24.82 32.30
N ILE A 43 -39.55 24.94 32.69
CA ILE A 43 -39.97 24.87 34.09
C ILE A 43 -39.73 23.47 34.68
N LYS A 44 -40.07 22.40 33.97
CA LYS A 44 -39.77 21.02 34.41
C LYS A 44 -38.26 20.76 34.56
N ALA A 45 -37.44 21.32 33.66
CA ALA A 45 -35.99 21.24 33.77
C ALA A 45 -35.46 21.92 35.04
N LEU A 46 -36.06 23.05 35.43
CA LEU A 46 -35.75 23.75 36.69
C LEU A 46 -36.22 22.95 37.92
N GLU A 47 -37.40 22.34 37.88
CA GLU A 47 -37.91 21.46 38.95
C GLU A 47 -36.96 20.29 39.21
N SER A 48 -36.63 19.51 38.17
CA SER A 48 -35.69 18.37 38.30
C SER A 48 -34.27 18.77 38.67
N ALA A 49 -33.82 19.98 38.31
CA ALA A 49 -32.52 20.50 38.72
C ALA A 49 -32.49 20.87 40.21
N ILE A 50 -33.56 21.46 40.74
CA ILE A 50 -33.72 21.78 42.17
C ILE A 50 -33.92 20.51 42.99
N GLU A 51 -34.64 19.52 42.46
CA GLU A 51 -34.79 18.18 43.04
C GLU A 51 -33.44 17.46 43.18
N ALA A 52 -32.61 17.46 42.13
CA ALA A 52 -31.25 16.90 42.16
C ALA A 52 -30.35 17.57 43.22
N VAL A 53 -30.43 18.90 43.34
CA VAL A 53 -29.74 19.66 44.40
C VAL A 53 -30.25 19.27 45.80
N ALA A 54 -31.56 19.09 45.95
CA ALA A 54 -32.16 18.70 47.22
C ALA A 54 -31.72 17.28 47.64
N HIS A 55 -31.67 16.32 46.71
CA HIS A 55 -31.17 14.96 46.98
C HIS A 55 -29.68 14.93 47.36
N GLN A 56 -28.86 15.83 46.83
CA GLN A 56 -27.45 15.94 47.25
C GLN A 56 -27.34 16.32 48.74
N LYS A 57 -28.18 17.26 49.20
CA LYS A 57 -28.14 17.79 50.59
C LYS A 57 -28.85 16.91 51.60
N TYR A 58 -29.93 16.24 51.20
CA TYR A 58 -30.81 15.47 52.10
C TYR A 58 -30.81 13.94 51.84
N GLY A 59 -29.95 13.47 50.94
CA GLY A 59 -29.79 12.05 50.62
C GLY A 59 -30.77 11.53 49.57
N SER A 60 -30.30 10.64 48.70
CA SER A 60 -31.06 10.04 47.59
C SER A 60 -32.15 9.04 48.02
N LYS A 61 -32.19 8.62 49.28
CA LYS A 61 -33.27 7.79 49.85
C LYS A 61 -34.49 8.60 50.35
N SER A 62 -34.40 9.94 50.34
CA SER A 62 -35.50 10.80 50.77
C SER A 62 -36.44 11.10 49.59
N LYS A 63 -37.76 10.94 49.77
CA LYS A 63 -38.74 11.26 48.71
C LYS A 63 -39.06 12.75 48.72
N ILE A 64 -38.26 13.51 47.99
CA ILE A 64 -38.39 14.95 47.80
C ILE A 64 -39.38 15.22 46.68
N VAL A 65 -40.15 16.30 46.80
CA VAL A 65 -40.96 16.86 45.71
C VAL A 65 -40.66 18.35 45.63
N VAL A 66 -40.46 18.83 44.40
CA VAL A 66 -40.30 20.26 44.07
C VAL A 66 -41.41 20.65 43.11
N ASP A 67 -42.07 21.76 43.37
CA ASP A 67 -43.16 22.32 42.57
C ASP A 67 -42.91 23.82 42.37
N ILE A 68 -42.95 24.28 41.12
CA ILE A 68 -42.79 25.70 40.77
C ILE A 68 -44.12 26.24 40.22
N ASP A 69 -44.73 27.16 40.98
CA ASP A 69 -45.93 27.86 40.51
C ASP A 69 -45.63 28.66 39.23
N ARG A 70 -46.25 28.23 38.13
CA ARG A 70 -46.05 28.75 36.77
C ARG A 70 -46.49 30.20 36.58
N ASN A 71 -47.31 30.74 37.48
CA ASN A 71 -47.79 32.13 37.44
C ASN A 71 -47.05 33.05 38.41
N THR A 72 -46.55 32.52 39.55
CA THR A 72 -45.94 33.34 40.61
C THR A 72 -44.44 33.13 40.82
N GLY A 73 -43.84 32.11 40.22
CA GLY A 73 -42.41 31.79 40.32
C GLY A 73 -42.03 31.25 41.71
N LYS A 74 -43.04 30.86 42.50
CA LYS A 74 -42.85 30.38 43.86
C LYS A 74 -42.44 28.91 43.83
N VAL A 75 -41.15 28.67 44.03
CA VAL A 75 -40.61 27.33 44.28
C VAL A 75 -41.05 26.86 45.67
N THR A 76 -41.63 25.68 45.76
CA THR A 76 -41.84 24.97 47.03
C THR A 76 -41.19 23.60 46.97
N SER A 77 -40.44 23.25 48.01
CA SER A 77 -39.78 21.95 48.11
C SER A 77 -40.06 21.33 49.48
N TYR A 78 -40.47 20.07 49.48
CA TYR A 78 -40.79 19.33 50.69
C TYR A 78 -40.39 17.86 50.58
N ARG A 79 -39.95 17.30 51.72
CA ARG A 79 -39.63 15.88 51.89
C ARG A 79 -40.81 15.17 52.52
N LYS A 80 -41.18 14.01 51.99
CA LYS A 80 -42.18 13.12 52.60
C LYS A 80 -41.50 12.16 53.57
N LEU A 81 -41.89 12.21 54.84
CA LEU A 81 -41.40 11.36 55.93
C LEU A 81 -42.53 10.47 56.47
N LYS A 82 -42.23 9.21 56.78
CA LYS A 82 -43.22 8.29 57.36
C LYS A 82 -43.15 8.31 58.89
N VAL A 83 -44.30 8.42 59.56
CA VAL A 83 -44.36 8.46 61.02
C VAL A 83 -44.21 7.05 61.59
N ILE A 84 -43.21 6.85 62.44
CA ILE A 84 -42.97 5.62 63.21
C ILE A 84 -43.20 5.85 64.70
N ASP A 85 -43.31 4.78 65.48
CA ASP A 85 -43.49 4.88 66.93
C ASP A 85 -42.19 5.33 67.62
N ASP A 86 -42.30 5.96 68.79
CA ASP A 86 -41.14 6.53 69.49
C ASP A 86 -40.23 5.45 70.13
N GLU A 87 -40.72 4.21 70.31
CA GLU A 87 -39.98 3.07 70.90
C GLU A 87 -39.53 1.99 69.88
N SER A 88 -39.86 2.11 68.59
CA SER A 88 -39.50 1.12 67.58
C SER A 88 -38.04 1.24 67.11
N ASN A 89 -37.23 0.19 67.30
CA ASN A 89 -35.85 0.10 66.80
C ASN A 89 -35.74 -0.34 65.32
N GLU A 90 -36.83 -0.25 64.55
CA GLU A 90 -36.86 -0.58 63.12
C GLU A 90 -36.27 0.57 62.27
N LYS A 91 -34.94 0.63 62.20
CA LYS A 91 -34.22 1.44 61.20
C LYS A 91 -33.87 0.68 59.91
N GLU A 92 -34.28 -0.59 59.81
CA GLU A 92 -33.94 -1.45 58.68
C GLU A 92 -35.17 -1.68 57.78
N ASN A 93 -35.01 -1.39 56.49
CA ASN A 93 -35.95 -1.65 55.38
C ASN A 93 -37.27 -0.87 55.34
N THR A 94 -37.20 0.47 55.26
CA THR A 94 -38.23 1.28 54.59
C THR A 94 -37.63 2.18 53.50
N GLU A 95 -38.33 2.33 52.37
CA GLU A 95 -37.90 3.15 51.20
C GLU A 95 -38.04 4.67 51.42
N CYS A 96 -38.45 5.11 52.61
CA CYS A 96 -38.65 6.51 52.95
C CYS A 96 -38.10 6.75 54.36
N GLU A 97 -37.43 7.88 54.55
CA GLU A 97 -36.94 8.27 55.87
C GLU A 97 -38.10 8.40 56.88
N SER A 98 -37.85 7.92 58.09
CA SER A 98 -38.83 7.86 59.16
C SER A 98 -38.65 9.02 60.16
N ILE A 99 -39.78 9.53 60.65
CA ILE A 99 -39.84 10.53 61.71
C ILE A 99 -40.62 9.94 62.89
N THR A 100 -40.17 10.18 64.13
CA THR A 100 -40.83 9.59 65.31
C THR A 100 -42.15 10.31 65.59
N LEU A 101 -43.12 9.64 66.23
CA LEU A 101 -44.46 10.19 66.51
C LEU A 101 -44.39 11.53 67.25
N THR A 102 -43.50 11.67 68.24
CA THR A 102 -43.31 12.93 68.97
C THR A 102 -42.82 14.05 68.05
N GLN A 103 -41.91 13.77 67.11
CA GLN A 103 -41.41 14.75 66.14
C GLN A 103 -42.46 15.07 65.05
N ALA A 104 -43.20 14.06 64.58
CA ALA A 104 -44.28 14.23 63.63
C ALA A 104 -45.38 15.17 64.14
N LYS A 105 -45.76 15.04 65.42
CA LYS A 105 -46.76 15.90 66.08
C LYS A 105 -46.33 17.37 66.19
N LEU A 106 -45.03 17.68 66.18
CA LEU A 106 -44.54 19.06 66.15
C LEU A 106 -44.74 19.73 64.78
N ILE A 107 -44.72 18.94 63.69
CA ILE A 107 -44.96 19.42 62.33
C ILE A 107 -46.46 19.42 62.01
N LYS A 108 -47.19 18.38 62.46
CA LYS A 108 -48.62 18.20 62.22
C LYS A 108 -49.32 17.62 63.46
N GLY A 109 -50.05 18.45 64.21
CA GLY A 109 -50.53 18.15 65.57
C GLY A 109 -51.45 16.94 65.76
N ASP A 110 -52.04 16.41 64.68
CA ASP A 110 -52.94 15.25 64.68
C ASP A 110 -52.28 13.93 64.19
N ALA A 111 -50.96 13.93 63.93
CA ALA A 111 -50.25 12.80 63.33
C ALA A 111 -50.27 11.50 64.17
N LYS A 112 -50.42 10.37 63.48
CA LYS A 112 -50.44 8.99 64.01
C LYS A 112 -49.34 8.13 63.39
N VAL A 113 -48.99 7.03 64.06
CA VAL A 113 -48.05 6.02 63.51
C VAL A 113 -48.59 5.50 62.17
N GLY A 114 -47.74 5.48 61.14
CA GLY A 114 -48.09 5.09 59.77
C GLY A 114 -48.43 6.25 58.84
N ASP A 115 -48.73 7.45 59.34
CA ASP A 115 -49.02 8.62 58.51
C ASP A 115 -47.78 9.06 57.70
N THR A 116 -48.00 9.88 56.67
CA THR A 116 -46.92 10.60 55.95
C THR A 116 -47.02 12.09 56.24
N VAL A 117 -45.92 12.69 56.70
CA VAL A 117 -45.81 14.12 57.00
C VAL A 117 -44.85 14.78 56.01
N SER A 118 -45.23 15.96 55.51
CA SER A 118 -44.41 16.76 54.61
C SER A 118 -43.60 17.81 55.40
N GLU A 119 -42.28 17.69 55.37
CA GLU A 119 -41.36 18.68 55.95
C GLU A 119 -40.88 19.65 54.87
N LEU A 120 -40.99 20.96 55.11
CA LEU A 120 -40.54 21.98 54.17
C LEU A 120 -39.01 22.11 54.19
N LEU A 121 -38.36 22.01 53.03
CA LEU A 121 -36.89 22.02 52.94
C LEU A 121 -36.33 23.44 52.81
N SER A 122 -35.17 23.68 53.46
CA SER A 122 -34.41 24.92 53.32
C SER A 122 -33.17 24.68 52.44
N LEU A 123 -33.32 24.94 51.15
CA LEU A 123 -32.22 24.88 50.19
C LEU A 123 -31.34 26.14 50.33
N ASN A 124 -30.06 25.95 50.61
CA ASN A 124 -29.06 27.02 50.58
C ASN A 124 -28.34 26.93 49.24
N THR A 125 -28.08 28.07 48.60
CA THR A 125 -27.44 28.15 47.29
C THR A 125 -25.91 28.09 47.42
N ASP A 126 -25.39 26.90 47.67
CA ASP A 126 -23.94 26.66 47.66
C ASP A 126 -23.42 26.52 46.20
N LEU A 127 -22.16 26.90 45.98
CA LEU A 127 -21.59 27.02 44.62
C LEU A 127 -21.49 25.65 43.89
N ALA A 128 -21.42 24.55 44.65
CA ALA A 128 -21.50 23.19 44.13
C ALA A 128 -22.91 22.83 43.64
N SER A 129 -23.95 23.21 44.41
CA SER A 129 -25.35 22.98 44.06
C SER A 129 -25.75 23.75 42.80
N ALA A 130 -25.27 24.99 42.64
CA ALA A 130 -25.48 25.78 41.43
C ALA A 130 -24.92 25.10 40.17
N ARG A 131 -23.73 24.48 40.26
CA ARG A 131 -23.12 23.73 39.13
C ARG A 131 -23.92 22.49 38.75
N ILE A 132 -24.42 21.74 39.74
CA ILE A 132 -25.26 20.54 39.50
C ILE A 132 -26.57 20.94 38.82
N ALA A 133 -27.22 22.01 39.28
CA ALA A 133 -28.41 22.55 38.65
C ALA A 133 -28.14 22.99 37.19
N GLN A 134 -27.05 23.73 36.94
CA GLN A 134 -26.64 24.13 35.60
C GLN A 134 -26.41 22.94 34.66
N GLN A 135 -25.70 21.90 35.12
CA GLN A 135 -25.49 20.68 34.34
C GLN A 135 -26.80 19.96 34.02
N LYS A 136 -27.73 19.86 34.98
CA LYS A 136 -29.00 19.16 34.77
C LYS A 136 -29.94 19.91 33.82
N ILE A 137 -29.99 21.25 33.91
CA ILE A 137 -30.73 22.09 32.97
C ILE A 137 -30.14 21.97 31.56
N ALA A 138 -28.81 22.05 31.43
CA ALA A 138 -28.13 21.92 30.13
C ALA A 138 -28.38 20.54 29.48
N GLN A 139 -28.41 19.46 30.27
CA GLN A 139 -28.75 18.12 29.80
C GLN A 139 -30.17 18.06 29.23
N ILE A 140 -31.18 18.47 30.00
CA ILE A 140 -32.59 18.39 29.56
C ILE A 140 -32.86 19.27 28.33
N ILE A 141 -32.23 20.45 28.25
CA ILE A 141 -32.27 21.30 27.05
C ILE A 141 -31.64 20.60 25.84
N LYS A 142 -30.47 19.97 25.99
CA LYS A 142 -29.82 19.20 24.91
C LYS A 142 -30.71 18.04 24.45
N ASP A 143 -31.34 17.33 25.37
CA ASP A 143 -32.18 16.16 25.08
C ASP A 143 -33.42 16.55 24.26
N GLU A 144 -34.04 17.72 24.53
CA GLU A 144 -35.20 18.22 23.79
C GLU A 144 -34.82 18.89 22.45
N GLU A 145 -33.71 19.65 22.39
CA GLU A 145 -33.12 20.09 21.11
C GLU A 145 -32.84 18.88 20.19
N SER A 146 -32.32 17.79 20.76
CA SER A 146 -32.01 16.53 20.08
C SER A 146 -33.28 15.77 19.61
N LYS A 147 -34.38 15.78 20.36
CA LYS A 147 -35.64 15.16 19.88
C LYS A 147 -36.20 15.89 18.66
N LYS A 148 -36.20 17.22 18.69
CA LYS A 148 -36.71 18.08 17.62
C LYS A 148 -35.93 17.90 16.31
N GLN A 149 -34.59 17.84 16.38
CA GLN A 149 -33.72 17.60 15.21
C GLN A 149 -34.00 16.22 14.59
N TYR A 150 -34.12 15.18 15.41
CA TYR A 150 -34.46 13.84 14.91
C TYR A 150 -35.83 13.81 14.21
N GLU A 151 -36.86 14.44 14.79
CA GLU A 151 -38.21 14.46 14.19
C GLU A 151 -38.27 15.23 12.87
N GLU A 152 -37.42 16.23 12.66
CA GLU A 152 -37.31 16.94 11.39
C GLU A 152 -36.62 16.12 10.28
N PHE A 153 -35.67 15.24 10.63
CA PHE A 153 -34.80 14.56 9.66
C PHE A 153 -35.00 13.05 9.51
N LYS A 154 -35.76 12.39 10.40
CA LYS A 154 -36.00 10.93 10.37
C LYS A 154 -36.46 10.38 9.00
N ASP A 155 -37.28 11.16 8.27
CA ASP A 155 -37.88 10.76 6.99
C ASP A 155 -37.06 11.27 5.77
N LYS A 156 -35.90 11.92 6.01
CA LYS A 156 -35.03 12.52 4.98
C LYS A 156 -33.72 11.74 4.74
N ALA A 157 -33.56 10.56 5.35
CA ALA A 157 -32.47 9.67 5.00
C ALA A 157 -32.60 9.23 3.54
N GLY A 158 -31.52 9.30 2.77
CA GLY A 158 -31.56 9.13 1.31
C GLY A 158 -31.55 10.43 0.50
N GLU A 159 -31.77 11.59 1.11
CA GLU A 159 -31.72 12.88 0.40
C GLU A 159 -30.30 13.44 0.30
N ILE A 160 -30.04 14.21 -0.76
CA ILE A 160 -28.90 15.13 -0.81
C ILE A 160 -29.31 16.50 -0.25
N ARG A 161 -28.47 17.05 0.62
CA ARG A 161 -28.61 18.42 1.12
C ARG A 161 -27.33 19.23 0.91
N TYR A 162 -27.51 20.52 0.70
CA TYR A 162 -26.44 21.51 0.77
C TYR A 162 -26.32 22.03 2.20
N GLY A 163 -25.09 22.17 2.68
CA GLY A 163 -24.80 22.80 3.96
C GLY A 163 -23.52 23.64 3.91
N ILE A 164 -23.24 24.35 5.01
CA ILE A 164 -22.03 25.16 5.17
C ILE A 164 -21.19 24.53 6.28
N VAL A 165 -19.91 24.28 6.00
CA VAL A 165 -18.96 23.79 7.01
C VAL A 165 -18.78 24.86 8.08
N LYS A 166 -19.17 24.55 9.33
CA LYS A 166 -19.01 25.45 10.48
C LYS A 166 -17.68 25.27 11.16
N GLN A 167 -17.21 24.03 11.25
CA GLN A 167 -16.04 23.65 12.01
C GLN A 167 -15.40 22.40 11.40
N VAL A 168 -14.08 22.37 11.36
CA VAL A 168 -13.28 21.22 10.92
C VAL A 168 -12.67 20.57 12.16
N GLU A 169 -13.13 19.37 12.53
CA GLU A 169 -12.56 18.61 13.64
C GLU A 169 -11.61 17.50 13.12
N TYR A 170 -10.85 16.88 14.03
CA TYR A 170 -9.88 15.84 13.69
C TYR A 170 -10.53 14.56 13.08
N SER A 171 -11.81 14.30 13.38
CA SER A 171 -12.53 13.11 12.92
C SER A 171 -13.68 13.39 11.93
N ASP A 172 -14.27 14.59 11.98
CA ASP A 172 -15.51 14.93 11.26
C ASP A 172 -15.55 16.40 10.84
N LEU A 173 -16.25 16.70 9.74
CA LEU A 173 -16.69 18.04 9.40
C LEU A 173 -18.07 18.30 10.01
N ILE A 174 -18.21 19.39 10.78
CA ILE A 174 -19.51 19.84 11.29
C ILE A 174 -20.12 20.78 10.24
N ILE A 175 -21.23 20.35 9.67
CA ILE A 175 -21.95 21.04 8.60
C ILE A 175 -23.29 21.54 9.13
N ASP A 176 -23.59 22.80 8.87
CA ASP A 176 -24.90 23.39 9.14
C ASP A 176 -25.82 23.19 7.94
N ILE A 177 -26.89 22.43 8.15
CA ILE A 177 -28.00 22.24 7.21
C ILE A 177 -29.21 22.94 7.80
N ASN A 178 -29.52 24.13 7.29
CA ASN A 178 -30.70 24.95 7.65
C ASN A 178 -30.86 25.24 9.17
N GLY A 179 -29.77 25.36 9.92
CA GLY A 179 -29.75 25.61 11.36
C GLY A 179 -29.52 24.35 12.21
N THR A 180 -29.51 23.17 11.60
CA THR A 180 -29.25 21.89 12.28
C THR A 180 -27.83 21.40 12.00
N ARG A 181 -27.15 20.89 13.03
CA ARG A 181 -25.79 20.33 12.91
C ARG A 181 -25.85 18.90 12.37
N ALA A 182 -25.15 18.67 11.27
CA ALA A 182 -24.91 17.38 10.68
C ALA A 182 -23.41 17.10 10.60
N TYR A 183 -23.04 15.82 10.62
CA TYR A 183 -21.65 15.38 10.76
C TYR A 183 -21.26 14.59 9.52
N LEU A 184 -20.19 15.03 8.84
CA LEU A 184 -19.59 14.31 7.71
C LEU A 184 -18.22 13.77 8.16
N PRO A 185 -18.13 12.49 8.54
CA PRO A 185 -16.87 11.88 8.95
C PRO A 185 -15.81 12.00 7.86
N LEU A 186 -14.54 12.20 8.20
CA LEU A 186 -13.47 12.36 7.19
C LEU A 186 -13.32 11.11 6.30
N ARG A 187 -13.62 9.91 6.82
CA ARG A 187 -13.70 8.65 6.04
C ARG A 187 -14.84 8.59 5.03
N ASN A 188 -15.83 9.48 5.14
CA ASN A 188 -16.98 9.58 4.25
C ASN A 188 -16.79 10.68 3.18
N LEU A 189 -15.63 11.34 3.14
CA LEU A 189 -15.20 12.22 2.05
C LEU A 189 -14.59 11.42 0.90
N THR A 190 -14.72 11.92 -0.33
CA THR A 190 -14.00 11.32 -1.46
C THR A 190 -12.54 11.75 -1.45
N GLY A 191 -11.65 10.89 -1.96
CA GLY A 191 -10.20 11.13 -1.93
C GLY A 191 -9.80 12.46 -2.55
N GLY A 192 -8.98 13.24 -1.83
CA GLY A 192 -8.48 14.54 -2.30
C GLY A 192 -9.37 15.75 -2.02
N GLU A 193 -10.50 15.58 -1.35
CA GLU A 193 -11.31 16.72 -0.86
C GLU A 193 -10.67 17.38 0.37
N SER A 194 -10.68 18.71 0.39
CA SER A 194 -10.29 19.50 1.57
C SER A 194 -11.25 20.67 1.73
N PHE A 195 -11.96 20.72 2.86
CA PHE A 195 -12.91 21.78 3.18
C PHE A 195 -12.38 22.67 4.32
N ARG A 196 -12.76 23.93 4.30
CA ARG A 196 -12.48 24.95 5.33
C ARG A 196 -13.79 25.44 5.93
N GLU A 197 -13.69 26.10 7.08
CA GLU A 197 -14.83 26.79 7.68
C GLU A 197 -15.37 27.87 6.73
N GLY A 198 -16.69 27.87 6.52
CA GLY A 198 -17.38 28.72 5.55
C GLY A 198 -17.59 28.09 4.17
N ASP A 199 -16.91 26.98 3.83
CA ASP A 199 -17.10 26.32 2.54
C ASP A 199 -18.49 25.69 2.43
N LYS A 200 -19.04 25.70 1.21
CA LYS A 200 -20.29 25.01 0.88
C LYS A 200 -19.99 23.58 0.48
N VAL A 201 -20.75 22.64 1.03
CA VAL A 201 -20.62 21.21 0.74
C VAL A 201 -21.99 20.60 0.48
N LYS A 202 -22.04 19.74 -0.54
CA LYS A 202 -23.21 18.92 -0.90
C LYS A 202 -22.96 17.51 -0.37
N ALA A 203 -23.90 16.92 0.35
CA ALA A 203 -23.73 15.58 0.91
C ALA A 203 -25.04 14.81 1.03
N TYR A 204 -24.94 13.48 0.97
CA TYR A 204 -26.04 12.53 1.15
C TYR A 204 -26.30 12.28 2.64
N ILE A 205 -27.55 12.28 3.07
CA ILE A 205 -27.94 11.89 4.44
C ILE A 205 -27.90 10.36 4.53
N GLN A 206 -26.79 9.83 5.04
CA GLN A 206 -26.54 8.39 5.13
C GLN A 206 -27.39 7.73 6.21
N THR A 207 -27.41 8.29 7.42
CA THR A 207 -28.28 7.79 8.51
C THR A 207 -28.70 8.91 9.45
N VAL A 208 -29.94 8.85 9.92
CA VAL A 208 -30.46 9.69 11.01
C VAL A 208 -30.79 8.79 12.20
N LYS A 209 -30.11 8.98 13.33
CA LYS A 209 -30.22 8.14 14.53
C LYS A 209 -30.43 9.01 15.76
N ARG A 210 -31.17 8.50 16.76
CA ARG A 210 -31.17 9.09 18.11
C ARG A 210 -29.91 8.61 18.82
N SER A 211 -29.04 9.55 19.21
CA SER A 211 -27.81 9.26 19.93
C SER A 211 -27.58 10.28 21.05
N ASP A 212 -27.09 9.80 22.19
CA ASP A 212 -26.90 10.63 23.40
C ASP A 212 -25.67 11.56 23.29
N ASP A 213 -24.74 11.21 22.38
CA ASP A 213 -23.57 12.04 22.04
C ASP A 213 -23.97 13.35 21.32
N GLY A 214 -25.10 13.36 20.60
CA GLY A 214 -25.59 14.48 19.77
C GLY A 214 -25.26 14.36 18.28
N ARG A 215 -24.62 13.27 17.83
CA ARG A 215 -24.25 13.01 16.43
C ARG A 215 -25.38 12.37 15.63
N GLN A 216 -26.53 13.03 15.58
CA GLN A 216 -27.76 12.43 15.07
C GLN A 216 -27.81 12.24 13.56
N ILE A 217 -27.29 13.21 12.79
CA ILE A 217 -27.36 13.22 11.32
C ILE A 217 -25.95 12.95 10.79
N ILE A 218 -25.77 11.77 10.20
CA ILE A 218 -24.51 11.37 9.56
C ILE A 218 -24.63 11.52 8.05
N LEU A 219 -23.70 12.28 7.48
CA LEU A 219 -23.59 12.57 6.06
C LEU A 219 -22.54 11.69 5.39
N SER A 220 -22.64 11.52 4.07
CA SER A 220 -21.62 10.89 3.26
C SER A 220 -21.52 11.51 1.85
N ARG A 221 -20.31 11.48 1.28
CA ARG A 221 -20.04 11.69 -0.16
C ARG A 221 -19.53 10.40 -0.84
N THR A 222 -19.14 9.38 -0.07
CA THR A 222 -18.68 8.08 -0.57
C THR A 222 -19.80 7.07 -0.85
N HIS A 223 -20.97 7.21 -0.22
CA HIS A 223 -22.10 6.28 -0.38
C HIS A 223 -22.64 6.23 -1.82
N GLU A 224 -23.08 5.05 -2.30
CA GLU A 224 -23.66 4.86 -3.65
C GLU A 224 -24.86 5.77 -3.92
N GLY A 225 -25.80 5.85 -2.96
CA GLY A 225 -26.95 6.73 -3.02
C GLY A 225 -26.63 8.23 -3.21
N PHE A 226 -25.39 8.67 -2.95
CA PHE A 226 -24.97 10.03 -3.33
C PHE A 226 -24.87 10.19 -4.86
N LEU A 227 -24.29 9.20 -5.55
CA LEU A 227 -24.24 9.19 -7.01
C LEU A 227 -25.66 9.00 -7.60
N GLU A 228 -26.46 8.11 -7.02
CA GLU A 228 -27.85 7.89 -7.45
C GLU A 228 -28.69 9.17 -7.39
N ALA A 229 -28.66 9.88 -6.26
CA ALA A 229 -29.41 11.12 -6.09
C ALA A 229 -28.81 12.30 -6.88
N LEU A 230 -27.52 12.28 -7.24
CA LEU A 230 -26.95 13.23 -8.22
C LEU A 230 -27.45 12.95 -9.64
N LEU A 231 -27.48 11.69 -10.07
CA LEU A 231 -28.04 11.26 -11.36
C LEU A 231 -29.51 11.68 -11.46
N ASN A 232 -30.30 11.41 -10.41
CA ASN A 232 -31.70 11.78 -10.32
C ASN A 232 -31.93 13.31 -10.33
N GLN A 233 -30.99 14.11 -9.81
CA GLN A 233 -31.08 15.57 -9.86
C GLN A 233 -30.71 16.17 -11.24
N GLU A 234 -29.73 15.59 -11.94
CA GLU A 234 -29.16 16.15 -13.17
C GLU A 234 -29.82 15.59 -14.45
N ILE A 235 -30.45 14.40 -14.40
CA ILE A 235 -31.02 13.69 -15.55
C ILE A 235 -32.55 13.63 -15.42
N PRO A 236 -33.32 14.50 -16.12
CA PRO A 236 -34.78 14.55 -16.04
C PRO A 236 -35.46 13.21 -16.35
N GLU A 237 -34.90 12.43 -17.28
CA GLU A 237 -35.47 11.15 -17.69
C GLU A 237 -35.42 10.10 -16.57
N ILE A 238 -34.51 10.25 -15.59
CA ILE A 238 -34.49 9.43 -14.36
C ILE A 238 -35.53 9.96 -13.36
N ALA A 239 -35.61 11.29 -13.18
CA ALA A 239 -36.58 11.93 -12.29
C ALA A 239 -38.04 11.67 -12.68
N ASP A 240 -38.33 11.65 -13.99
CA ASP A 240 -39.63 11.34 -14.56
C ASP A 240 -39.93 9.82 -14.59
N GLY A 241 -38.97 8.97 -14.19
CA GLY A 241 -39.10 7.51 -14.15
C GLY A 241 -39.07 6.83 -15.53
N LEU A 242 -38.68 7.54 -16.58
CA LEU A 242 -38.53 7.01 -17.95
C LEU A 242 -37.28 6.13 -18.09
N VAL A 243 -36.22 6.45 -17.36
CA VAL A 243 -35.00 5.65 -17.22
C VAL A 243 -34.85 5.21 -15.77
N THR A 244 -34.74 3.90 -15.56
CA THR A 244 -34.57 3.31 -14.23
C THR A 244 -33.11 2.89 -14.02
N ILE A 245 -32.53 3.27 -12.89
CA ILE A 245 -31.25 2.72 -12.44
C ILE A 245 -31.52 1.31 -11.90
N LYS A 246 -30.73 0.33 -12.36
CA LYS A 246 -30.85 -1.09 -11.99
C LYS A 246 -29.78 -1.54 -10.99
N GLY A 247 -28.67 -0.82 -10.93
CA GLY A 247 -27.58 -1.06 -9.98
C GLY A 247 -26.49 -0.01 -10.13
N ILE A 248 -25.75 0.20 -9.06
CA ILE A 248 -24.54 1.05 -9.00
C ILE A 248 -23.48 0.25 -8.26
N ALA A 249 -22.27 0.18 -8.83
CA ALA A 249 -21.07 -0.25 -8.10
C ALA A 249 -20.10 0.94 -8.07
N ARG A 250 -19.59 1.31 -6.89
CA ARG A 250 -18.89 2.59 -6.68
C ARG A 250 -17.61 2.47 -5.86
N ASP A 251 -16.48 2.74 -6.51
CA ASP A 251 -15.19 2.98 -5.88
C ASP A 251 -14.97 4.49 -5.77
N ALA A 252 -15.51 5.08 -4.69
CA ALA A 252 -15.76 6.51 -4.58
C ALA A 252 -14.50 7.39 -4.70
N GLY A 253 -14.59 8.44 -5.52
CA GLY A 253 -13.47 9.31 -5.92
C GLY A 253 -12.54 8.70 -6.98
N SER A 254 -12.82 7.49 -7.48
CA SER A 254 -11.99 6.80 -8.47
C SER A 254 -12.81 6.37 -9.70
N ARG A 255 -13.71 5.39 -9.55
CA ARG A 255 -14.56 4.89 -10.65
C ARG A 255 -15.88 4.31 -10.15
N SER A 256 -16.95 4.55 -10.89
CA SER A 256 -18.28 3.95 -10.69
C SER A 256 -18.81 3.34 -11.98
N LYS A 257 -19.58 2.27 -11.87
CA LYS A 257 -20.38 1.70 -12.96
C LYS A 257 -21.86 1.79 -12.60
N VAL A 258 -22.69 2.24 -13.53
CA VAL A 258 -24.12 2.48 -13.34
C VAL A 258 -24.90 1.74 -14.43
N ALA A 259 -25.70 0.75 -14.04
CA ALA A 259 -26.59 0.02 -14.96
C ALA A 259 -27.93 0.75 -15.08
N VAL A 260 -28.34 1.10 -16.30
CA VAL A 260 -29.59 1.82 -16.58
C VAL A 260 -30.48 1.07 -17.56
N PHE A 261 -31.79 1.19 -17.41
CA PHE A 261 -32.80 0.51 -18.23
C PHE A 261 -33.97 1.45 -18.54
N SER A 262 -34.36 1.53 -19.82
CA SER A 262 -35.62 2.16 -20.25
C SER A 262 -36.64 1.08 -20.64
N PRO A 263 -37.88 1.10 -20.11
CA PRO A 263 -38.96 0.28 -20.63
C PRO A 263 -39.49 0.78 -21.99
N ASP A 264 -39.28 2.05 -22.34
CA ASP A 264 -39.62 2.60 -23.66
C ASP A 264 -38.47 2.39 -24.65
N LYS A 265 -38.77 1.70 -25.77
CA LYS A 265 -37.83 1.42 -26.86
C LYS A 265 -37.43 2.66 -27.66
N ASN A 266 -38.16 3.77 -27.53
CA ASN A 266 -37.84 5.04 -28.19
C ASN A 266 -36.79 5.87 -27.43
N ILE A 267 -36.48 5.50 -26.18
CA ILE A 267 -35.53 6.21 -25.32
C ILE A 267 -34.28 5.34 -25.16
N ASP A 268 -33.13 5.85 -25.59
CA ASP A 268 -31.84 5.25 -25.25
C ASP A 268 -31.47 5.65 -23.81
N PRO A 269 -31.46 4.71 -22.84
CA PRO A 269 -31.17 5.03 -21.45
C PRO A 269 -29.73 5.48 -21.24
N VAL A 270 -28.77 5.02 -22.05
CA VAL A 270 -27.37 5.43 -21.93
C VAL A 270 -27.20 6.84 -22.50
N GLY A 271 -27.70 7.10 -23.71
CA GLY A 271 -27.70 8.43 -24.32
C GLY A 271 -28.39 9.50 -23.47
N ALA A 272 -29.52 9.18 -22.85
CA ALA A 272 -30.22 10.07 -21.92
C ALA A 272 -29.35 10.45 -20.71
N CYS A 273 -28.70 9.47 -20.06
CA CYS A 273 -27.81 9.73 -18.93
C CYS A 273 -26.56 10.51 -19.34
N VAL A 274 -25.94 10.16 -20.46
CA VAL A 274 -24.69 10.77 -20.96
C VAL A 274 -24.91 12.23 -21.35
N GLY A 275 -25.99 12.55 -22.05
CA GLY A 275 -26.26 13.89 -22.56
C GLY A 275 -25.40 14.26 -23.78
N VAL A 276 -25.58 15.47 -24.31
CA VAL A 276 -24.99 15.89 -25.58
C VAL A 276 -23.49 16.09 -25.40
N LYS A 277 -22.69 15.21 -26.01
CA LYS A 277 -21.22 15.14 -25.84
C LYS A 277 -20.78 14.83 -24.40
N GLY A 278 -21.62 14.16 -23.61
CA GLY A 278 -21.28 13.76 -22.24
C GLY A 278 -21.38 14.89 -21.20
N ASP A 279 -22.16 15.94 -21.46
CA ASP A 279 -22.25 17.13 -20.62
C ASP A 279 -22.86 16.85 -19.24
N ARG A 280 -24.01 16.18 -19.17
CA ARG A 280 -24.69 15.81 -17.90
C ARG A 280 -23.78 14.99 -16.99
N ILE A 281 -23.16 13.93 -17.51
CA ILE A 281 -22.20 13.12 -16.73
C ILE A 281 -20.99 13.97 -16.31
N LYS A 282 -20.46 14.87 -17.16
CA LYS A 282 -19.34 15.75 -16.78
C LYS A 282 -19.68 16.67 -15.60
N THR A 283 -20.92 17.16 -15.48
CA THR A 283 -21.36 17.91 -14.28
C THR A 283 -21.23 17.04 -13.03
N ILE A 284 -21.72 15.80 -13.08
CA ILE A 284 -21.67 14.86 -11.94
C ILE A 284 -20.22 14.47 -11.61
N ILE A 285 -19.40 14.16 -12.62
CA ILE A 285 -17.96 13.89 -12.46
C ILE A 285 -17.24 15.08 -11.78
N HIS A 286 -17.62 16.32 -12.12
CA HIS A 286 -17.04 17.50 -11.50
C HIS A 286 -17.45 17.65 -10.02
N GLU A 287 -18.72 17.42 -9.69
CA GLU A 287 -19.21 17.37 -8.30
C GLU A 287 -18.57 16.22 -7.49
N LEU A 288 -18.20 15.11 -8.14
CA LEU A 288 -17.46 13.98 -7.56
C LEU A 288 -15.93 14.08 -7.70
N ASN A 289 -15.41 15.30 -7.89
CA ASN A 289 -13.97 15.60 -7.91
C ASN A 289 -13.13 14.77 -8.92
N GLY A 290 -13.72 14.36 -10.04
CA GLY A 290 -13.04 13.64 -11.11
C GLY A 290 -13.26 12.11 -11.14
N GLU A 291 -14.11 11.57 -10.27
CA GLU A 291 -14.54 10.16 -10.31
C GLU A 291 -15.06 9.76 -11.70
N LYS A 292 -14.54 8.68 -12.31
CA LYS A 292 -14.99 8.23 -13.63
C LYS A 292 -16.30 7.45 -13.54
N ILE A 293 -17.31 7.82 -14.32
CA ILE A 293 -18.61 7.13 -14.33
C ILE A 293 -18.80 6.43 -15.68
N ASP A 294 -18.86 5.10 -15.66
CA ASP A 294 -19.32 4.30 -16.80
C ASP A 294 -20.84 4.10 -16.69
N VAL A 295 -21.62 4.53 -17.67
CA VAL A 295 -23.06 4.22 -17.76
C VAL A 295 -23.26 3.11 -18.78
N ILE A 296 -23.87 2.00 -18.37
CA ILE A 296 -24.08 0.81 -19.20
C ILE A 296 -25.56 0.46 -19.29
N ASN A 297 -25.98 -0.08 -20.44
CA ASN A 297 -27.35 -0.52 -20.63
C ASN A 297 -27.57 -1.90 -19.98
N TYR A 298 -28.45 -1.98 -18.98
CA TYR A 298 -28.82 -3.22 -18.32
C TYR A 298 -29.41 -4.24 -19.30
N SER A 299 -29.20 -5.52 -19.02
CA SER A 299 -29.74 -6.64 -19.78
C SER A 299 -30.29 -7.68 -18.81
N SER A 300 -31.44 -8.27 -19.14
CA SER A 300 -31.97 -9.43 -18.41
C SER A 300 -31.23 -10.73 -18.75
N ASP A 301 -30.54 -10.76 -19.91
CA ASP A 301 -29.58 -11.81 -20.24
C ASP A 301 -28.25 -11.52 -19.55
N LEU A 302 -27.80 -12.48 -18.72
CA LEU A 302 -26.64 -12.35 -17.83
C LEU A 302 -25.32 -12.22 -18.61
N GLY A 303 -25.12 -13.03 -19.65
CA GLY A 303 -23.91 -12.96 -20.48
C GLY A 303 -23.77 -11.61 -21.19
N GLN A 304 -24.85 -11.12 -21.79
CA GLN A 304 -24.91 -9.79 -22.40
C GLN A 304 -24.77 -8.65 -21.39
N PHE A 305 -25.19 -8.84 -20.14
CA PHE A 305 -25.00 -7.84 -19.08
C PHE A 305 -23.52 -7.77 -18.65
N VAL A 306 -22.87 -8.92 -18.44
CA VAL A 306 -21.46 -9.02 -18.05
C VAL A 306 -20.52 -8.45 -19.10
N ILE A 307 -20.73 -8.75 -20.38
CA ILE A 307 -19.94 -8.18 -21.49
C ILE A 307 -19.99 -6.63 -21.46
N LYS A 308 -21.17 -6.06 -21.22
CA LYS A 308 -21.35 -4.60 -21.06
C LYS A 308 -20.71 -4.06 -19.79
N ALA A 309 -20.71 -4.82 -18.68
CA ALA A 309 -20.09 -4.41 -17.43
C ALA A 309 -18.55 -4.35 -17.52
N ILE A 310 -17.94 -5.29 -18.26
CA ILE A 310 -16.49 -5.42 -18.48
C ILE A 310 -15.92 -4.35 -19.43
N THR A 311 -16.77 -3.71 -20.25
CA THR A 311 -16.40 -2.60 -21.15
C THR A 311 -15.47 -1.59 -20.42
N PRO A 312 -14.29 -1.26 -20.98
CA PRO A 312 -13.95 -1.25 -22.41
C PRO A 312 -13.37 -2.53 -23.01
N ALA A 313 -13.10 -3.59 -22.25
CA ALA A 313 -12.45 -4.78 -22.80
C ALA A 313 -13.39 -5.64 -23.65
N GLU A 314 -12.87 -6.20 -24.75
CA GLU A 314 -13.60 -7.13 -25.60
C GLU A 314 -13.48 -8.58 -25.08
N VAL A 315 -14.62 -9.24 -24.90
CA VAL A 315 -14.72 -10.61 -24.38
C VAL A 315 -14.91 -11.57 -25.55
N SER A 316 -14.06 -12.61 -25.63
CA SER A 316 -14.12 -13.62 -26.69
C SER A 316 -15.08 -14.77 -26.36
N LYS A 317 -15.19 -15.14 -25.08
CA LYS A 317 -16.03 -16.24 -24.60
C LYS A 317 -16.54 -15.94 -23.19
N VAL A 318 -17.77 -16.39 -22.91
CA VAL A 318 -18.40 -16.35 -21.59
C VAL A 318 -18.80 -17.77 -21.22
N ILE A 319 -18.43 -18.22 -20.03
CA ILE A 319 -18.91 -19.46 -19.40
C ILE A 319 -19.60 -19.04 -18.10
N ILE A 320 -20.81 -19.53 -17.86
CA ILE A 320 -21.59 -19.24 -16.66
C ILE A 320 -21.72 -20.55 -15.90
N ASP A 321 -21.21 -20.60 -14.67
CA ASP A 321 -21.47 -21.68 -13.73
C ASP A 321 -22.53 -21.23 -12.72
N GLU A 322 -23.76 -21.70 -12.96
CA GLU A 322 -24.91 -21.41 -12.10
C GLU A 322 -24.80 -22.09 -10.71
N ASN A 323 -23.94 -23.10 -10.55
CA ASN A 323 -23.75 -23.79 -9.27
C ASN A 323 -22.84 -22.99 -8.33
N GLU A 324 -21.74 -22.44 -8.87
CA GLU A 324 -20.79 -21.63 -8.09
C GLU A 324 -21.16 -20.13 -8.01
N ASN A 325 -22.22 -19.70 -8.73
CA ASN A 325 -22.48 -18.27 -9.01
C ASN A 325 -21.25 -17.55 -9.58
N CYS A 326 -20.53 -18.25 -10.47
CA CYS A 326 -19.27 -17.80 -11.06
C CYS A 326 -19.42 -17.63 -12.59
N ILE A 327 -18.73 -16.65 -13.14
CA ILE A 327 -18.72 -16.34 -14.58
C ILE A 327 -17.27 -16.24 -15.03
N GLU A 328 -16.82 -17.21 -15.82
CA GLU A 328 -15.51 -17.18 -16.44
C GLU A 328 -15.59 -16.44 -17.78
N LEU A 329 -14.67 -15.50 -17.97
CA LEU A 329 -14.56 -14.68 -19.18
C LEU A 329 -13.21 -14.90 -19.83
N THR A 330 -13.19 -15.42 -21.05
CA THR A 330 -11.98 -15.43 -21.86
C THR A 330 -11.85 -14.08 -22.57
N VAL A 331 -10.65 -13.50 -22.50
CA VAL A 331 -10.25 -12.29 -23.23
C VAL A 331 -8.94 -12.54 -23.95
N ALA A 332 -8.68 -11.78 -25.03
CA ALA A 332 -7.37 -11.77 -25.67
C ALA A 332 -6.32 -11.14 -24.73
N GLU A 333 -5.04 -11.47 -24.92
CA GLU A 333 -3.97 -11.07 -23.98
C GLU A 333 -3.79 -9.56 -23.87
N ASP A 334 -3.97 -8.83 -24.98
CA ASP A 334 -3.98 -7.37 -25.04
C ASP A 334 -5.16 -6.75 -24.27
N GLN A 335 -6.30 -7.47 -24.22
CA GLN A 335 -7.51 -7.06 -23.51
C GLN A 335 -7.49 -7.42 -22.03
N LEU A 336 -6.64 -8.36 -21.58
CA LEU A 336 -6.58 -8.85 -20.19
C LEU A 336 -6.38 -7.72 -19.17
N SER A 337 -5.44 -6.80 -19.46
CA SER A 337 -5.15 -5.64 -18.60
C SER A 337 -6.34 -4.67 -18.52
N LEU A 338 -7.09 -4.50 -19.62
CA LEU A 338 -8.29 -3.65 -19.66
C LEU A 338 -9.46 -4.29 -18.91
N ALA A 339 -9.62 -5.61 -19.04
CA ALA A 339 -10.72 -6.36 -18.45
C ALA A 339 -10.60 -6.41 -16.92
N ILE A 340 -9.41 -6.72 -16.40
CA ILE A 340 -9.08 -6.66 -14.98
C ILE A 340 -9.11 -5.21 -14.48
N GLY A 341 -8.47 -4.29 -15.21
CA GLY A 341 -8.32 -2.89 -14.85
C GLY A 341 -7.32 -2.64 -13.72
N LYS A 342 -6.96 -1.37 -13.47
CA LYS A 342 -5.98 -1.00 -12.44
C LYS A 342 -6.40 -1.55 -11.07
N LYS A 343 -5.53 -2.34 -10.42
CA LYS A 343 -5.81 -3.06 -9.15
C LYS A 343 -7.05 -3.98 -9.18
N GLY A 344 -7.43 -4.53 -10.32
CA GLY A 344 -8.67 -5.32 -10.44
C GLY A 344 -9.96 -4.51 -10.34
N GLN A 345 -9.88 -3.17 -10.42
CA GLN A 345 -11.04 -2.30 -10.22
C GLN A 345 -12.15 -2.52 -11.26
N ASN A 346 -11.82 -2.85 -12.51
CA ASN A 346 -12.84 -3.00 -13.56
C ASN A 346 -13.63 -4.30 -13.38
N VAL A 347 -12.94 -5.42 -13.12
CA VAL A 347 -13.58 -6.70 -12.81
C VAL A 347 -14.33 -6.68 -11.48
N ARG A 348 -13.79 -6.03 -10.44
CA ARG A 348 -14.46 -5.90 -9.14
C ARG A 348 -15.76 -5.11 -9.26
N LEU A 349 -15.74 -3.93 -9.90
CA LEU A 349 -16.95 -3.14 -10.12
C LEU A 349 -17.96 -3.85 -11.05
N ALA A 350 -17.50 -4.63 -12.02
CA ALA A 350 -18.39 -5.46 -12.83
C ALA A 350 -19.04 -6.59 -12.00
N SER A 351 -18.28 -7.26 -11.14
CA SER A 351 -18.76 -8.32 -10.25
C SER A 351 -19.74 -7.79 -9.21
N GLU A 352 -19.44 -6.65 -8.57
CA GLU A 352 -20.35 -5.94 -7.65
C GLU A 352 -21.65 -5.51 -8.34
N LEU A 353 -21.58 -5.03 -9.59
CA LEU A 353 -22.75 -4.57 -10.36
C LEU A 353 -23.63 -5.71 -10.89
N VAL A 354 -23.03 -6.86 -11.21
CA VAL A 354 -23.73 -8.06 -11.70
C VAL A 354 -24.25 -8.92 -10.54
N GLY A 355 -23.59 -8.88 -9.39
CA GLY A 355 -23.90 -9.73 -8.22
C GLY A 355 -23.36 -11.16 -8.33
N TRP A 356 -22.46 -11.43 -9.28
CA TRP A 356 -21.83 -12.73 -9.52
C TRP A 356 -20.32 -12.61 -9.43
N LYS A 357 -19.63 -13.68 -9.02
CA LYS A 357 -18.16 -13.73 -9.06
C LYS A 357 -17.73 -13.78 -10.53
N ILE A 358 -16.79 -12.92 -10.93
CA ILE A 358 -16.27 -12.87 -12.30
C ILE A 358 -14.78 -13.23 -12.27
N GLU A 359 -14.42 -14.28 -13.00
CA GLU A 359 -13.03 -14.67 -13.26
C GLU A 359 -12.67 -14.36 -14.71
N ILE A 360 -11.44 -13.91 -14.94
CA ILE A 360 -10.97 -13.49 -16.27
C ILE A 360 -9.71 -14.28 -16.60
N LEU A 361 -9.74 -14.97 -17.74
CA LEU A 361 -8.66 -15.80 -18.25
C LEU A 361 -8.18 -15.25 -19.59
N SER A 362 -6.87 -15.33 -19.84
CA SER A 362 -6.36 -15.13 -21.21
C SER A 362 -6.69 -16.34 -22.08
N THR A 363 -6.76 -16.15 -23.40
CA THR A 363 -6.87 -17.25 -24.37
C THR A 363 -5.78 -18.31 -24.21
N GLN A 364 -4.57 -17.92 -23.81
CA GLN A 364 -3.49 -18.87 -23.52
C GLN A 364 -3.77 -19.64 -22.21
N GLN A 365 -4.18 -18.94 -21.14
CA GLN A 365 -4.49 -19.56 -19.85
C GLN A 365 -5.65 -20.57 -19.94
N GLU A 366 -6.71 -20.26 -20.70
CA GLU A 366 -7.80 -21.22 -20.98
C GLU A 366 -7.25 -22.46 -21.69
N SER A 367 -6.38 -22.29 -22.69
CA SER A 367 -5.79 -23.41 -23.44
C SER A 367 -4.86 -24.29 -22.58
N GLU A 368 -4.05 -23.67 -21.71
CA GLU A 368 -3.17 -24.38 -20.78
C GLU A 368 -3.96 -25.15 -19.72
N ARG A 369 -4.99 -24.52 -19.12
CA ARG A 369 -5.90 -25.16 -18.17
C ARG A 369 -6.58 -26.38 -18.81
N ARG A 370 -7.19 -26.19 -19.99
CA ARG A 370 -7.83 -27.26 -20.76
C ARG A 370 -6.86 -28.39 -21.12
N SER A 371 -5.60 -28.09 -21.42
CA SER A 371 -4.57 -29.10 -21.70
C SER A 371 -4.18 -29.92 -20.45
N LYS A 372 -4.15 -29.29 -19.27
CA LYS A 372 -3.86 -29.94 -17.99
C LYS A 372 -5.04 -30.81 -17.55
N GLU A 373 -6.25 -30.28 -17.62
CA GLU A 373 -7.50 -31.02 -17.33
C GLU A 373 -7.61 -32.24 -18.27
N LEU A 374 -7.37 -32.05 -19.57
CA LEU A 374 -7.37 -33.16 -20.54
C LEU A 374 -6.33 -34.23 -20.20
N SER A 375 -5.11 -33.85 -19.82
CA SER A 375 -4.07 -34.80 -19.42
C SER A 375 -4.34 -35.48 -18.07
N GLN A 376 -4.97 -34.79 -17.12
CA GLN A 376 -5.30 -35.33 -15.80
C GLN A 376 -6.48 -36.31 -15.87
N CYS A 377 -7.58 -35.91 -16.50
CA CYS A 377 -8.74 -36.78 -16.68
C CYS A 377 -8.40 -37.96 -17.61
N SER A 378 -7.58 -37.78 -18.67
CA SER A 378 -7.15 -38.92 -19.50
C SER A 378 -6.28 -39.92 -18.73
N ALA A 379 -5.39 -39.45 -17.84
CA ALA A 379 -4.58 -40.32 -16.99
C ALA A 379 -5.45 -41.07 -15.96
N LEU A 380 -6.41 -40.37 -15.34
CA LEU A 380 -7.37 -40.96 -14.41
C LEU A 380 -8.21 -42.04 -15.11
N PHE A 381 -8.73 -41.78 -16.30
CA PHE A 381 -9.48 -42.79 -17.08
C PHE A 381 -8.59 -43.95 -17.54
N ALA A 382 -7.34 -43.70 -17.92
CA ALA A 382 -6.39 -44.75 -18.28
C ALA A 382 -6.13 -45.70 -17.08
N GLU A 383 -5.94 -45.17 -15.87
CA GLU A 383 -5.72 -45.96 -14.65
C GLU A 383 -7.00 -46.65 -14.15
N ALA A 384 -8.09 -45.91 -13.99
CA ALA A 384 -9.33 -46.41 -13.39
C ALA A 384 -10.10 -47.39 -14.29
N LEU A 385 -10.12 -47.14 -15.60
CA LEU A 385 -10.87 -47.93 -16.59
C LEU A 385 -9.97 -48.85 -17.42
N ASN A 386 -8.64 -48.85 -17.18
CA ASN A 386 -7.65 -49.64 -17.91
C ASN A 386 -7.76 -49.43 -19.44
N LEU A 387 -7.68 -48.17 -19.85
CA LEU A 387 -7.83 -47.72 -21.24
C LEU A 387 -6.50 -47.26 -21.83
N GLU A 388 -6.39 -47.33 -23.15
CA GLU A 388 -5.33 -46.63 -23.87
C GLU A 388 -5.53 -45.12 -23.74
N GLU A 389 -4.44 -44.37 -23.58
CA GLU A 389 -4.43 -42.93 -23.31
C GLU A 389 -5.23 -42.13 -24.34
N ILE A 390 -5.22 -42.55 -25.61
CA ILE A 390 -5.98 -41.96 -26.72
C ILE A 390 -7.50 -42.08 -26.49
N MET A 391 -7.98 -43.22 -25.98
CA MET A 391 -9.39 -43.43 -25.65
C MET A 391 -9.80 -42.62 -24.41
N GLY A 392 -8.88 -42.46 -23.45
CA GLY A 392 -9.06 -41.54 -22.32
C GLY A 392 -9.20 -40.08 -22.78
N GLN A 393 -8.38 -39.63 -23.72
CA GLN A 393 -8.46 -38.28 -24.28
C GLN A 393 -9.78 -38.05 -25.04
N LEU A 394 -10.25 -39.04 -25.82
CA LEU A 394 -11.54 -38.96 -26.53
C LEU A 394 -12.75 -38.79 -25.60
N LEU A 395 -12.76 -39.48 -24.46
CA LEU A 395 -13.77 -39.29 -23.42
C LEU A 395 -13.77 -37.85 -22.88
N VAL A 396 -12.58 -37.29 -22.59
CA VAL A 396 -12.50 -35.91 -22.07
C VAL A 396 -12.89 -34.87 -23.12
N THR A 397 -12.57 -35.10 -24.41
CA THR A 397 -13.00 -34.17 -25.47
C THR A 397 -14.51 -34.12 -25.67
N GLU A 398 -15.22 -35.21 -25.41
CA GLU A 398 -16.69 -35.28 -25.42
C GLU A 398 -17.34 -34.85 -24.09
N GLY A 399 -16.54 -34.38 -23.12
CA GLY A 399 -17.02 -33.73 -21.90
C GLY A 399 -17.13 -34.62 -20.67
N PHE A 400 -16.60 -35.85 -20.69
CA PHE A 400 -16.53 -36.71 -19.51
C PHE A 400 -15.41 -36.24 -18.57
N SER A 401 -15.76 -35.89 -17.33
CA SER A 401 -14.83 -35.31 -16.35
C SER A 401 -14.46 -36.29 -15.22
N SER A 402 -15.35 -37.22 -14.89
CA SER A 402 -15.18 -38.20 -13.82
C SER A 402 -15.60 -39.63 -14.22
N VAL A 403 -15.29 -40.63 -13.39
CA VAL A 403 -15.69 -42.03 -13.63
C VAL A 403 -17.18 -42.23 -13.36
N GLU A 404 -17.77 -41.44 -12.48
CA GLU A 404 -19.21 -41.33 -12.24
C GLU A 404 -19.96 -40.83 -13.48
N ASP A 405 -19.41 -39.87 -14.24
CA ASP A 405 -20.00 -39.40 -15.50
C ASP A 405 -20.15 -40.57 -16.51
N ILE A 406 -19.13 -41.43 -16.61
CA ILE A 406 -19.11 -42.60 -17.50
C ILE A 406 -20.03 -43.73 -16.98
N SER A 407 -20.16 -43.86 -15.66
CA SER A 407 -21.08 -44.78 -14.98
C SER A 407 -22.55 -44.35 -15.08
N SER A 408 -22.82 -43.04 -15.21
CA SER A 408 -24.18 -42.49 -15.28
C SER A 408 -24.67 -42.23 -16.70
N ALA A 409 -23.78 -42.00 -17.66
CA ALA A 409 -24.14 -41.85 -19.07
C ALA A 409 -24.72 -43.12 -19.69
N SER A 410 -25.62 -42.94 -20.66
CA SER A 410 -26.21 -44.06 -21.37
C SER A 410 -25.22 -44.68 -22.36
N ILE A 411 -25.36 -45.98 -22.59
CA ILE A 411 -24.56 -46.75 -23.56
C ILE A 411 -24.62 -46.12 -24.96
N LYS A 412 -25.72 -45.41 -25.30
CA LYS A 412 -25.89 -44.72 -26.59
C LYS A 412 -25.10 -43.43 -26.71
N GLU A 413 -24.92 -42.69 -25.62
CA GLU A 413 -24.06 -41.49 -25.60
C GLU A 413 -22.60 -41.91 -25.71
N LEU A 414 -22.16 -42.90 -24.93
CA LEU A 414 -20.81 -43.47 -25.03
C LEU A 414 -20.51 -44.12 -26.39
N ALA A 415 -21.51 -44.71 -27.06
CA ALA A 415 -21.36 -45.26 -28.42
C ALA A 415 -21.53 -44.22 -29.54
N SER A 416 -21.76 -42.94 -29.21
CA SER A 416 -21.78 -41.84 -30.19
C SER A 416 -20.41 -41.18 -30.37
N ILE A 417 -19.46 -41.46 -29.46
CA ILE A 417 -18.07 -40.99 -29.51
C ILE A 417 -17.33 -41.64 -30.69
N GLU A 418 -16.59 -40.84 -31.47
CA GLU A 418 -15.86 -41.35 -32.62
C GLU A 418 -14.81 -42.40 -32.20
N GLY A 419 -14.97 -43.63 -32.68
CA GLY A 419 -14.13 -44.79 -32.32
C GLY A 419 -14.74 -45.74 -31.29
N PHE A 420 -15.90 -45.44 -30.71
CA PHE A 420 -16.55 -46.24 -29.68
C PHE A 420 -17.77 -46.97 -30.27
N ASN A 421 -17.76 -48.30 -30.26
CA ASN A 421 -18.91 -49.13 -30.65
C ASN A 421 -19.77 -49.47 -29.42
N GLU A 422 -21.01 -49.94 -29.62
CA GLU A 422 -21.90 -50.37 -28.52
C GLU A 422 -21.24 -51.39 -27.57
N ASP A 423 -20.42 -52.32 -28.07
CA ASP A 423 -19.66 -53.27 -27.24
C ASP A 423 -18.63 -52.58 -26.34
N ILE A 424 -17.90 -51.59 -26.87
CA ILE A 424 -16.88 -50.81 -26.14
C ILE A 424 -17.55 -49.92 -25.09
N ALA A 425 -18.65 -49.26 -25.45
CA ALA A 425 -19.47 -48.47 -24.54
C ALA A 425 -20.04 -49.31 -23.38
N ASN A 426 -20.55 -50.52 -23.66
CA ASN A 426 -20.97 -51.47 -22.64
C ASN A 426 -19.79 -51.89 -21.75
N GLU A 427 -18.62 -52.18 -22.31
CA GLU A 427 -17.45 -52.59 -21.52
C GLU A 427 -16.97 -51.45 -20.61
N LEU A 428 -16.85 -50.22 -21.12
CA LEU A 428 -16.51 -49.02 -20.35
C LEU A 428 -17.44 -48.78 -19.17
N HIS A 429 -18.74 -48.79 -19.42
CA HIS A 429 -19.76 -48.58 -18.39
C HIS A 429 -19.70 -49.69 -17.31
N ASN A 430 -19.45 -50.94 -17.71
CA ASN A 430 -19.23 -52.05 -16.75
C ASN A 430 -17.92 -51.90 -15.96
N ARG A 431 -16.83 -51.40 -16.58
CA ARG A 431 -15.56 -51.13 -15.88
C ARG A 431 -15.70 -49.98 -14.89
N ALA A 432 -16.39 -48.89 -15.25
CA ALA A 432 -16.68 -47.76 -14.37
C ALA A 432 -17.51 -48.19 -13.15
N ASN A 433 -18.62 -48.90 -13.37
CA ASN A 433 -19.43 -49.47 -12.29
C ASN A 433 -18.64 -50.42 -11.37
N LYS A 434 -17.68 -51.18 -11.92
CA LYS A 434 -16.80 -52.07 -11.13
C LYS A 434 -15.75 -51.29 -10.33
N TYR A 435 -15.18 -50.24 -10.89
CA TYR A 435 -14.21 -49.36 -10.23
C TYR A 435 -14.86 -48.66 -9.03
N LEU A 436 -15.97 -47.95 -9.26
CA LEU A 436 -16.72 -47.25 -8.22
C LEU A 436 -17.18 -48.20 -7.11
N LYS A 437 -17.57 -49.44 -7.45
CA LYS A 437 -17.90 -50.44 -6.43
C LYS A 437 -16.70 -50.84 -5.58
N ALA A 438 -15.54 -51.11 -6.18
CA ALA A 438 -14.34 -51.49 -5.45
C ALA A 438 -13.77 -50.32 -4.60
N GLU A 439 -13.94 -49.08 -5.05
CA GLU A 439 -13.59 -47.89 -4.28
C GLU A 439 -14.53 -47.72 -3.07
N ASN A 440 -15.84 -47.86 -3.29
CA ASN A 440 -16.84 -47.81 -2.22
C ASN A 440 -16.62 -48.92 -1.18
N ASP A 441 -16.30 -50.15 -1.60
CA ASP A 441 -15.97 -51.25 -0.69
C ASP A 441 -14.73 -50.90 0.17
N ARG A 442 -13.70 -50.25 -0.39
CA ARG A 442 -12.52 -49.77 0.37
C ARG A 442 -12.86 -48.67 1.36
N LYS A 443 -13.62 -47.64 0.94
CA LYS A 443 -14.08 -46.55 1.82
C LYS A 443 -14.92 -47.10 2.98
N ILE A 444 -15.68 -48.17 2.77
CA ILE A 444 -16.44 -48.88 3.82
C ILE A 444 -15.51 -49.63 4.80
N GLU A 445 -14.44 -50.28 4.33
CA GLU A 445 -13.43 -50.87 5.22
C GLU A 445 -12.69 -49.81 6.05
N GLU A 446 -12.39 -48.64 5.46
CA GLU A 446 -11.80 -47.50 6.17
C GLU A 446 -12.73 -47.00 7.29
N LEU A 447 -14.02 -46.83 7.02
CA LEU A 447 -15.03 -46.43 8.03
C LEU A 447 -15.10 -47.42 9.21
N LYS A 448 -15.01 -48.74 8.94
CA LYS A 448 -14.93 -49.76 10.01
C LYS A 448 -13.65 -49.61 10.84
N SER A 449 -12.51 -49.32 10.20
CA SER A 449 -11.24 -49.11 10.89
C SER A 449 -11.24 -47.86 11.79
N LEU A 450 -12.02 -46.84 11.42
CA LEU A 450 -12.25 -45.62 12.20
C LEU A 450 -13.25 -45.80 13.37
N GLY A 451 -13.81 -47.01 13.54
CA GLY A 451 -14.66 -47.37 14.66
C GLY A 451 -16.14 -47.02 14.49
N MET A 452 -16.62 -46.85 13.26
CA MET A 452 -18.05 -46.66 12.98
C MET A 452 -18.81 -47.99 13.06
N GLU A 453 -19.98 -47.99 13.69
CA GLU A 453 -20.81 -49.20 13.86
C GLU A 453 -21.44 -49.67 12.53
N ASP A 454 -21.58 -50.99 12.37
CA ASP A 454 -22.21 -51.60 11.19
C ASP A 454 -23.63 -51.06 10.95
N ASP A 455 -24.38 -50.75 12.01
CA ASP A 455 -25.74 -50.19 11.89
C ASP A 455 -25.76 -48.76 11.33
N VAL A 456 -24.70 -47.97 11.53
CA VAL A 456 -24.52 -46.65 10.91
C VAL A 456 -24.03 -46.79 9.46
N ILE A 457 -23.12 -47.73 9.21
CA ILE A 457 -22.65 -48.06 7.85
C ILE A 457 -23.82 -48.53 6.97
N ASN A 458 -24.82 -49.19 7.56
CA ASN A 458 -26.04 -49.66 6.89
C ASN A 458 -27.12 -48.58 6.69
N LEU A 459 -26.92 -47.32 7.11
CA LEU A 459 -27.85 -46.23 6.81
C LEU A 459 -27.78 -45.78 5.35
N THR A 460 -28.90 -45.23 4.84
CA THR A 460 -29.09 -44.67 3.50
C THR A 460 -28.43 -43.29 3.33
N LEU A 461 -27.13 -43.22 3.62
CA LEU A 461 -26.25 -42.06 3.42
C LEU A 461 -25.15 -42.39 2.41
N SER A 462 -24.71 -41.39 1.63
CA SER A 462 -23.47 -41.48 0.84
C SER A 462 -22.29 -41.84 1.73
N ILE A 463 -21.29 -42.53 1.17
CA ILE A 463 -20.12 -42.98 1.90
C ILE A 463 -19.26 -41.79 2.33
N ASP A 464 -19.14 -40.77 1.51
CA ASP A 464 -18.41 -39.53 1.83
C ASP A 464 -19.14 -38.70 2.92
N ASN A 465 -20.48 -38.78 2.96
CA ASN A 465 -21.29 -38.27 4.07
C ASN A 465 -21.08 -39.08 5.38
N LYS A 466 -20.86 -40.40 5.30
CA LYS A 466 -20.46 -41.23 6.47
C LYS A 466 -19.04 -40.89 6.95
N ILE A 467 -18.11 -40.62 6.02
CA ILE A 467 -16.74 -40.17 6.35
C ILE A 467 -16.78 -38.80 7.07
N ALA A 468 -17.64 -37.87 6.63
CA ALA A 468 -17.86 -36.60 7.32
C ALA A 468 -18.37 -36.81 8.76
N LEU A 469 -19.38 -37.66 8.97
CA LEU A 469 -19.87 -38.01 10.32
C LEU A 469 -18.77 -38.62 11.20
N SER A 470 -17.99 -39.56 10.66
CA SER A 470 -16.87 -40.18 11.38
C SER A 470 -15.79 -39.17 11.80
N LYS A 471 -15.51 -38.14 10.99
CA LYS A 471 -14.57 -37.05 11.30
C LYS A 471 -15.09 -36.13 12.41
N HIS A 472 -16.40 -36.03 12.57
CA HIS A 472 -17.07 -35.32 13.67
C HIS A 472 -17.38 -36.22 14.88
N ASP A 473 -16.74 -37.39 14.96
CA ASP A 473 -16.83 -38.39 16.05
C ASP A 473 -18.23 -39.01 16.25
N ILE A 474 -19.11 -38.89 15.25
CA ILE A 474 -20.44 -39.51 15.21
C ILE A 474 -20.31 -40.90 14.59
N LYS A 475 -20.41 -41.95 15.42
CA LYS A 475 -20.00 -43.32 15.04
C LYS A 475 -21.03 -44.40 15.36
N THR A 476 -21.96 -44.12 16.26
CA THR A 476 -23.02 -45.03 16.71
C THR A 476 -24.40 -44.56 16.27
N LEU A 477 -25.40 -45.44 16.35
CA LEU A 477 -26.81 -45.04 16.15
C LEU A 477 -27.30 -44.06 17.23
N GLU A 478 -26.73 -44.11 18.45
CA GLU A 478 -27.07 -43.17 19.54
C GLU A 478 -26.60 -41.75 19.22
N ASP A 479 -25.37 -41.60 18.72
CA ASP A 479 -24.83 -40.28 18.31
C ASP A 479 -25.70 -39.63 17.22
N ILE A 480 -26.15 -40.43 16.24
CA ILE A 480 -27.03 -39.96 15.16
C ILE A 480 -28.43 -39.60 15.68
N ALA A 481 -28.93 -40.33 16.67
CA ALA A 481 -30.23 -40.07 17.28
C ALA A 481 -30.25 -38.81 18.15
N ASP A 482 -29.12 -38.40 18.74
CA ASP A 482 -29.01 -37.21 19.59
C ASP A 482 -28.74 -35.91 18.81
N LEU A 483 -28.32 -35.99 17.54
CA LEU A 483 -28.12 -34.81 16.68
C LEU A 483 -29.41 -34.03 16.41
N SER A 484 -29.25 -32.71 16.25
CA SER A 484 -30.28 -31.85 15.66
C SER A 484 -30.22 -31.87 14.13
N SER A 485 -31.36 -31.70 13.46
CA SER A 485 -31.46 -31.66 11.99
C SER A 485 -30.53 -30.60 11.38
N TYR A 486 -30.39 -29.45 12.05
CA TYR A 486 -29.52 -28.36 11.62
C TYR A 486 -28.03 -28.71 11.74
N GLU A 487 -27.63 -29.34 12.83
CA GLU A 487 -26.24 -29.75 13.10
C GLU A 487 -25.80 -30.88 12.17
N PHE A 488 -26.67 -31.87 11.95
CA PHE A 488 -26.43 -32.93 10.98
C PHE A 488 -26.37 -32.35 9.54
N CYS A 489 -27.31 -31.48 9.14
CA CYS A 489 -27.21 -30.78 7.86
C CYS A 489 -25.92 -29.95 7.73
N SER A 490 -25.48 -29.28 8.80
CA SER A 490 -24.23 -28.48 8.81
C SER A 490 -22.99 -29.36 8.62
N ILE A 491 -22.97 -30.58 9.16
CA ILE A 491 -21.88 -31.54 8.98
C ILE A 491 -21.87 -32.05 7.54
N LEU A 492 -23.04 -32.44 6.99
CA LEU A 492 -23.13 -32.87 5.60
C LEU A 492 -22.89 -31.74 4.58
N SER A 493 -23.15 -30.49 4.94
CA SER A 493 -22.83 -29.33 4.07
C SER A 493 -21.32 -29.08 3.96
N SER A 494 -20.47 -29.82 4.69
CA SER A 494 -19.01 -29.71 4.63
C SER A 494 -18.32 -30.82 3.80
N SER A 495 -19.06 -31.81 3.29
CA SER A 495 -18.58 -32.79 2.32
C SER A 495 -18.86 -32.35 0.88
N ALA A 496 -17.98 -32.77 -0.05
CA ALA A 496 -17.93 -32.23 -1.41
C ALA A 496 -19.08 -32.65 -2.36
N ASP A 497 -19.90 -33.64 -1.99
CA ASP A 497 -20.81 -34.32 -2.93
C ASP A 497 -22.27 -33.83 -2.94
N ASN A 498 -22.67 -32.94 -2.03
CA ASN A 498 -24.10 -32.61 -1.85
C ASN A 498 -24.63 -31.60 -2.88
N LYS A 499 -24.74 -32.03 -4.15
CA LYS A 499 -25.48 -31.37 -5.25
C LYS A 499 -27.01 -31.47 -5.07
N MET A 500 -27.56 -31.03 -3.93
CA MET A 500 -29.01 -31.03 -3.67
C MET A 500 -29.50 -29.72 -3.03
N ASN A 501 -30.72 -29.31 -3.39
CA ASN A 501 -31.39 -28.16 -2.78
C ASN A 501 -31.54 -28.35 -1.26
N SER A 502 -31.29 -27.28 -0.50
CA SER A 502 -31.21 -27.29 0.98
C SER A 502 -32.49 -27.72 1.69
N GLU A 503 -33.67 -27.60 1.06
CA GLU A 503 -34.94 -28.08 1.61
C GLU A 503 -35.05 -29.62 1.55
N ASN A 504 -34.71 -30.25 0.41
CA ASN A 504 -34.76 -31.71 0.25
C ASN A 504 -33.74 -32.45 1.14
N LEU A 505 -32.59 -31.80 1.41
CA LEU A 505 -31.56 -32.32 2.32
C LEU A 505 -32.05 -32.41 3.76
N LYS A 506 -32.90 -31.47 4.18
CA LYS A 506 -33.42 -31.42 5.54
C LYS A 506 -34.41 -32.56 5.81
N ASP A 507 -35.36 -32.77 4.90
CA ASP A 507 -36.36 -33.85 5.00
C ASP A 507 -35.71 -35.25 4.98
N THR A 508 -34.66 -35.43 4.18
CA THR A 508 -33.91 -36.69 4.14
C THR A 508 -33.12 -36.92 5.42
N VAL A 509 -32.42 -35.90 5.95
CA VAL A 509 -31.74 -35.96 7.25
C VAL A 509 -32.73 -36.25 8.39
N ASP A 510 -33.87 -35.57 8.46
CA ASP A 510 -34.90 -35.82 9.47
C ASP A 510 -35.44 -37.25 9.39
N SER A 511 -35.64 -37.80 8.18
CA SER A 511 -36.05 -39.20 8.01
C SER A 511 -35.03 -40.21 8.57
N ILE A 512 -33.73 -39.93 8.43
CA ILE A 512 -32.63 -40.78 8.91
C ILE A 512 -32.51 -40.72 10.43
N ILE A 513 -32.63 -39.52 11.03
CA ILE A 513 -32.68 -39.34 12.50
C ILE A 513 -33.87 -40.11 13.09
N ILE A 514 -35.03 -40.05 12.43
CA ILE A 514 -36.23 -40.81 12.83
C ILE A 514 -36.00 -42.32 12.71
N GLU A 515 -35.33 -42.79 11.66
CA GLU A 515 -34.98 -44.21 11.51
C GLU A 515 -34.03 -44.71 12.61
N ALA A 516 -32.99 -43.95 12.94
CA ALA A 516 -32.06 -44.26 14.03
C ALA A 516 -32.80 -44.34 15.39
N ARG A 517 -33.59 -43.32 15.73
CA ARG A 517 -34.44 -43.30 16.94
C ARG A 517 -35.43 -44.47 17.00
N LYS A 518 -35.95 -44.92 15.85
CA LYS A 518 -36.87 -46.05 15.75
C LYS A 518 -36.19 -47.41 15.91
N LYS A 519 -34.93 -47.56 15.47
CA LYS A 519 -34.10 -48.76 15.65
C LYS A 519 -33.66 -48.96 17.11
N LEU A 520 -33.39 -47.88 17.85
CA LEU A 520 -32.95 -47.92 19.25
C LEU A 520 -34.04 -48.37 20.25
N GLY A 521 -35.32 -48.16 19.95
CA GLY A 521 -36.45 -48.69 20.72
C GLY A 521 -36.70 -48.02 22.09
N PRO A 522 -37.84 -48.30 22.75
CA PRO A 522 -38.21 -47.64 23.99
C PRO A 522 -37.68 -48.36 25.26
N SER A 523 -36.77 -47.68 25.96
CA SER A 523 -36.38 -47.87 27.37
C SER A 523 -35.42 -49.01 27.76
N THR A 524 -34.17 -48.65 28.05
CA THR A 524 -33.47 -48.96 29.32
C THR A 524 -32.34 -47.95 29.57
N GLY A 525 -32.56 -46.91 30.39
CA GLY A 525 -31.54 -45.88 30.62
C GLY A 525 -31.74 -44.96 31.83
N ALA A 526 -32.74 -45.23 32.67
CA ALA A 526 -33.09 -44.42 33.83
C ALA A 526 -32.12 -44.59 35.04
N THR A 527 -30.80 -44.44 34.82
CA THR A 527 -29.79 -44.58 35.90
C THR A 527 -28.62 -43.59 35.83
N ILE A 528 -28.47 -42.75 34.78
CA ILE A 528 -27.39 -41.73 34.71
C ILE A 528 -27.89 -40.32 35.11
N VAL A 529 -29.19 -40.15 35.34
CA VAL A 529 -29.82 -38.91 35.87
C VAL A 529 -29.51 -38.70 37.37
N LYS A 530 -28.24 -38.44 37.71
CA LYS A 530 -27.84 -37.85 39.00
C LYS A 530 -26.42 -37.26 39.09
N LYS A 531 -25.58 -37.31 38.03
CA LYS A 531 -24.19 -36.84 38.11
C LYS A 531 -23.73 -35.83 37.05
N ARG A 532 -24.67 -35.06 36.48
CA ARG A 532 -24.40 -33.79 35.75
C ARG A 532 -25.55 -32.78 35.93
N ARG A 533 -25.85 -32.44 37.20
CA ARG A 533 -26.75 -31.33 37.56
C ARG A 533 -25.99 -30.28 38.38
N LYS A 534 -25.27 -29.39 37.68
CA LYS A 534 -24.80 -28.08 38.19
C LYS A 534 -24.20 -27.28 37.01
N LYS A 535 -24.80 -26.11 36.71
CA LYS A 535 -24.72 -25.37 35.44
C LYS A 535 -25.36 -26.15 34.27
N SER A 536 -26.20 -25.58 33.42
CA SER A 536 -26.85 -24.25 33.40
C SER A 536 -28.37 -24.41 33.26
N HIS A 537 -29.13 -23.37 33.62
CA HIS A 537 -30.54 -23.26 33.26
C HIS A 537 -30.67 -22.32 32.05
N ASP A 538 -31.78 -22.46 31.32
CA ASP A 538 -32.37 -21.50 30.37
C ASP A 538 -31.83 -21.49 28.92
N ALA A 539 -32.37 -22.41 28.11
CA ALA A 539 -32.82 -22.15 26.72
C ALA A 539 -33.69 -23.32 26.20
N GLU A 540 -34.99 -23.10 26.07
CA GLU A 540 -35.90 -23.86 25.18
C GLU A 540 -36.77 -22.83 24.42
N GLU A 541 -37.34 -23.27 23.29
CA GLU A 541 -37.97 -22.51 22.17
C GLU A 541 -37.01 -22.28 20.99
N HIS A 542 -37.33 -22.70 19.75
CA HIS A 542 -38.49 -23.45 19.26
C HIS A 542 -38.13 -24.17 17.95
N ASN A 543 -38.67 -25.38 17.74
CA ASN A 543 -38.82 -25.94 16.40
C ASN A 543 -40.32 -25.85 16.04
N LEU A 544 -40.67 -25.16 14.95
CA LEU A 544 -41.93 -25.31 14.19
C LEU A 544 -42.02 -24.26 13.05
N PHE A 545 -41.69 -24.69 11.85
CA PHE A 545 -42.39 -24.28 10.63
C PHE A 545 -42.75 -25.58 9.89
N ASP A 546 -44.05 -25.76 9.63
CA ASP A 546 -44.58 -26.82 8.80
C ASP A 546 -45.79 -26.22 8.05
N GLU A 547 -45.60 -25.87 6.79
CA GLU A 547 -46.57 -25.10 6.01
C GLU A 547 -47.60 -26.01 5.32
N SER A 548 -48.63 -26.42 6.06
CA SER A 548 -49.80 -27.08 5.42
C SER A 548 -51.15 -26.84 6.11
N LYS A 549 -51.54 -25.56 6.27
CA LYS A 549 -52.96 -25.15 6.33
C LYS A 549 -53.17 -23.64 6.15
N LEU A 550 -53.54 -23.24 4.94
CA LEU A 550 -54.16 -21.94 4.68
C LEU A 550 -55.63 -22.01 5.13
N GLY A 551 -56.04 -21.22 6.13
CA GLY A 551 -57.43 -21.24 6.60
C GLY A 551 -57.71 -20.38 7.84
N SER A 552 -57.99 -19.09 7.62
CA SER A 552 -58.46 -18.07 8.59
C SER A 552 -57.60 -17.81 9.84
N LEU A 553 -57.08 -16.59 9.97
CA LEU A 553 -56.71 -15.83 11.20
C LEU A 553 -56.43 -14.37 10.80
N THR A 554 -56.38 -13.42 11.75
CA THR A 554 -56.62 -11.99 11.47
C THR A 554 -55.38 -11.09 11.41
N GLU A 555 -55.47 -9.95 10.70
CA GLU A 555 -54.37 -8.99 10.45
C GLU A 555 -53.57 -8.57 11.70
N LYS A 556 -54.22 -8.53 12.88
CA LYS A 556 -53.55 -8.16 14.14
C LYS A 556 -52.48 -9.17 14.60
N GLU A 557 -52.62 -10.44 14.25
CA GLU A 557 -51.66 -11.48 14.64
C GLU A 557 -50.44 -11.53 13.71
N GLN A 558 -50.61 -11.13 12.44
CA GLN A 558 -49.50 -10.95 11.49
C GLN A 558 -48.59 -9.79 11.91
N ILE A 559 -49.17 -8.65 12.30
CA ILE A 559 -48.43 -7.46 12.76
C ILE A 559 -47.64 -7.74 14.06
N PHE A 560 -48.18 -8.56 14.97
CA PHE A 560 -47.49 -8.90 16.21
C PHE A 560 -46.25 -9.77 15.98
N ARG A 561 -46.31 -10.74 15.05
CA ARG A 561 -45.15 -11.59 14.70
C ARG A 561 -44.03 -10.84 13.99
N ILE A 562 -44.34 -9.93 13.04
CA ILE A 562 -43.32 -9.13 12.33
C ILE A 562 -42.53 -8.25 13.33
N ASN A 563 -43.24 -7.59 14.25
CA ASN A 563 -42.61 -6.77 15.28
C ASN A 563 -41.76 -7.60 16.28
N ALA A 564 -42.16 -8.84 16.60
CA ALA A 564 -41.37 -9.72 17.46
C ALA A 564 -40.02 -10.10 16.81
N VAL A 565 -40.02 -10.44 15.53
CA VAL A 565 -38.80 -10.82 14.78
C VAL A 565 -37.84 -9.63 14.63
N GLN A 566 -38.34 -8.44 14.29
CA GLN A 566 -37.49 -7.24 14.20
C GLN A 566 -36.85 -6.86 15.55
N ASN A 567 -37.60 -6.96 16.65
CA ASN A 567 -37.06 -6.68 17.99
C ASN A 567 -36.00 -7.71 18.42
N ALA A 568 -36.17 -8.99 18.07
CA ALA A 568 -35.17 -10.03 18.36
C ALA A 568 -33.85 -9.83 17.58
N ALA A 569 -33.93 -9.38 16.32
CA ALA A 569 -32.74 -9.03 15.53
C ALA A 569 -32.00 -7.81 16.11
N LEU A 570 -32.74 -6.75 16.48
CA LEU A 570 -32.18 -5.55 17.13
C LEU A 570 -31.50 -5.85 18.47
N LEU A 571 -32.03 -6.81 19.25
CA LEU A 571 -31.39 -7.26 20.50
C LEU A 571 -30.08 -8.00 20.26
N LYS A 572 -29.97 -8.83 19.21
CA LYS A 572 -28.71 -9.48 18.83
C LYS A 572 -27.65 -8.48 18.37
N GLU A 573 -28.00 -7.51 17.52
CA GLU A 573 -27.08 -6.42 17.14
C GLU A 573 -26.63 -5.59 18.34
N LYS A 574 -27.55 -5.28 19.27
CA LYS A 574 -27.23 -4.46 20.44
C LYS A 574 -26.28 -5.17 21.39
N ASN A 575 -26.50 -6.47 21.64
CA ASN A 575 -25.59 -7.27 22.47
C ASN A 575 -24.18 -7.39 21.83
N GLN A 576 -24.09 -7.59 20.51
CA GLN A 576 -22.79 -7.59 19.81
C GLN A 576 -22.09 -6.22 19.82
N ARG A 577 -22.83 -5.11 19.85
CA ARG A 577 -22.25 -3.76 20.05
C ARG A 577 -21.83 -3.55 21.51
N GLU A 578 -22.60 -4.00 22.49
CA GLU A 578 -22.26 -3.87 23.92
C GLU A 578 -21.07 -4.76 24.31
N GLU A 579 -20.87 -5.92 23.68
CA GLU A 579 -19.64 -6.72 23.84
C GLU A 579 -18.43 -6.05 23.20
N LYS A 580 -18.55 -5.51 21.98
CA LYS A 580 -17.47 -4.75 21.31
C LYS A 580 -17.14 -3.42 22.01
N GLU A 581 -18.10 -2.78 22.66
CA GLU A 581 -17.83 -1.61 23.52
C GLU A 581 -17.18 -2.00 24.85
N LYS A 582 -17.48 -3.17 25.41
CA LYS A 582 -16.84 -3.64 26.65
C LYS A 582 -15.37 -3.98 26.41
N THR A 583 -15.04 -4.70 25.34
CA THR A 583 -13.63 -4.98 24.99
C THR A 583 -12.87 -3.69 24.67
N ALA A 584 -13.45 -2.78 23.88
CA ALA A 584 -12.83 -1.47 23.63
C ALA A 584 -12.63 -0.61 24.89
N LYS A 585 -13.53 -0.71 25.88
CA LYS A 585 -13.39 -0.01 27.18
C LYS A 585 -12.35 -0.68 28.08
N GLU A 586 -12.25 -2.01 28.09
CA GLU A 586 -11.23 -2.75 28.83
C GLU A 586 -9.81 -2.52 28.31
N ASP A 587 -9.62 -2.40 26.99
CA ASP A 587 -8.32 -2.03 26.42
C ASP A 587 -7.98 -0.56 26.68
N SER A 588 -8.96 0.36 26.63
CA SER A 588 -8.74 1.78 26.96
C SER A 588 -8.38 2.04 28.42
N ASN A 589 -8.87 1.21 29.36
CA ASN A 589 -8.57 1.38 30.79
C ASN A 589 -7.18 0.87 31.17
N LYS A 590 -6.65 -0.17 30.48
CA LYS A 590 -5.28 -0.65 30.71
C LYS A 590 -4.22 0.40 30.33
N GLU A 591 -4.43 1.15 29.25
CA GLU A 591 -3.53 2.26 28.86
C GLU A 591 -3.61 3.49 29.78
N ILE A 592 -4.63 3.59 30.64
CA ILE A 592 -4.80 4.70 31.59
C ILE A 592 -4.13 4.35 32.94
N ASP A 593 -4.21 3.11 33.40
CA ASP A 593 -3.58 2.69 34.66
C ASP A 593 -2.04 2.65 34.55
N GLU A 594 -1.46 2.19 33.43
CA GLU A 594 0.01 2.24 33.23
C GLU A 594 0.57 3.68 33.13
N LYS A 595 -0.24 4.65 32.69
CA LYS A 595 0.18 6.08 32.68
C LYS A 595 0.11 6.71 34.07
N ASN A 596 -0.77 6.25 34.95
CA ASN A 596 -0.91 6.81 36.29
C ASN A 596 0.26 6.42 37.22
N GLU A 597 0.83 5.22 37.09
CA GLU A 597 2.01 4.81 37.88
C GLU A 597 3.28 5.60 37.48
N ALA A 598 3.47 5.87 36.18
CA ALA A 598 4.59 6.69 35.68
C ALA A 598 4.53 8.16 36.15
N ASP A 599 3.31 8.70 36.33
CA ASP A 599 3.09 10.08 36.77
C ASP A 599 3.18 10.25 38.31
N THR A 600 3.20 9.15 39.07
CA THR A 600 3.58 9.13 40.50
C THR A 600 5.09 9.05 40.72
N LEU A 601 5.80 8.18 39.98
CA LEU A 601 7.27 8.04 40.07
C LEU A 601 8.02 9.34 39.71
N SER A 602 7.52 10.10 38.74
CA SER A 602 8.09 11.39 38.33
C SER A 602 7.84 12.54 39.33
N LYS A 603 6.89 12.37 40.28
CA LYS A 603 6.63 13.34 41.36
C LYS A 603 7.42 13.07 42.64
N GLU A 604 7.90 11.84 42.86
CA GLU A 604 8.79 11.53 44.00
C GLU A 604 10.27 11.83 43.71
N ILE A 605 10.74 11.62 42.47
CA ILE A 605 12.14 11.94 42.08
C ILE A 605 12.44 13.44 42.20
N ASN A 606 11.47 14.31 41.90
CA ASN A 606 11.61 15.77 42.02
C ASN A 606 11.61 16.30 43.48
N LYS A 607 11.64 15.42 44.48
CA LYS A 607 11.62 15.79 45.91
C LYS A 607 12.92 15.46 46.67
N GLN A 608 13.95 14.94 46.00
CA GLN A 608 15.20 14.47 46.63
C GLN A 608 16.50 15.14 46.16
N VAL A 609 16.48 16.16 45.29
CA VAL A 609 17.72 16.86 44.83
C VAL A 609 17.68 18.37 45.14
N LEU A 610 17.05 18.74 46.27
CA LEU A 610 17.10 20.11 46.81
C LEU A 610 17.51 20.10 48.30
N SER A 611 18.73 19.61 48.53
CA SER A 611 19.49 19.88 49.76
C SER A 611 20.98 19.92 49.44
N ASP A 612 21.45 21.06 48.93
CA ASP A 612 22.62 21.72 49.52
C ASP A 612 22.75 23.19 49.06
N THR A 613 23.08 24.02 50.05
CA THR A 613 23.30 25.48 50.00
C THR A 613 24.65 25.87 49.34
N HIS A 614 24.96 27.11 48.90
CA HIS A 614 24.64 28.43 49.49
C HIS A 614 24.85 29.62 48.49
N LEU A 615 24.07 30.68 48.71
CA LEU A 615 24.27 32.13 48.46
C LEU A 615 25.59 32.67 47.82
N VAL A 616 25.44 33.63 46.89
CA VAL A 616 25.73 35.08 47.06
C VAL A 616 24.91 35.88 46.04
N GLU A 617 24.35 37.03 46.46
CA GLU A 617 23.47 37.91 45.66
C GLU A 617 24.24 38.98 44.85
N LEU A 618 23.58 39.60 43.86
CA LEU A 618 23.47 41.07 43.73
C LEU A 618 22.49 41.51 42.60
N LYS A 619 21.28 41.90 43.01
CA LYS A 619 20.43 43.05 42.59
C LYS A 619 20.41 43.50 41.11
N GLU A 620 19.26 43.33 40.44
CA GLU A 620 18.13 44.31 40.32
C GLU A 620 18.46 45.53 39.43
N ASP A 621 17.79 45.66 38.26
CA ASP A 621 16.86 46.78 38.07
C ASP A 621 15.88 46.57 36.89
N ASN A 622 14.84 47.41 36.85
CA ASN A 622 13.57 47.24 36.12
C ASN A 622 13.55 47.80 34.68
N ILE A 623 12.53 47.40 33.88
CA ILE A 623 11.54 48.25 33.14
C ILE A 623 11.04 47.58 31.83
N ASP A 624 9.71 47.58 31.65
CA ASP A 624 8.98 47.22 30.41
C ASP A 624 9.26 48.19 29.24
N TYR A 625 8.99 47.79 27.99
CA TYR A 625 8.00 48.47 27.11
C TYR A 625 7.90 47.81 25.72
N GLU A 626 6.72 47.95 25.13
CA GLU A 626 6.38 47.56 23.75
C GLU A 626 6.97 48.54 22.70
N GLY A 627 6.91 48.16 21.40
CA GLY A 627 6.67 49.16 20.34
C GLY A 627 7.74 49.34 19.24
N ASP A 628 7.57 48.57 18.18
CA ASP A 628 7.54 48.98 16.76
C ASP A 628 8.55 49.98 16.10
N ASP A 629 8.94 49.53 14.89
CA ASP A 629 9.13 50.28 13.63
C ASP A 629 10.38 51.12 13.25
N LYS A 630 10.92 50.71 12.09
CA LYS A 630 11.42 51.49 10.93
C LYS A 630 12.43 52.65 11.12
N LYS A 631 13.64 52.38 10.59
CA LYS A 631 14.42 53.22 9.64
C LYS A 631 14.06 54.73 9.56
N SER A 632 15.02 55.61 9.88
CA SER A 632 15.81 56.30 8.83
C SER A 632 16.91 57.24 9.36
N SER A 633 17.85 57.54 8.46
CA SER A 633 19.15 58.19 8.60
C SER A 633 19.18 59.69 8.95
N LYS A 634 20.30 60.13 9.58
CA LYS A 634 21.04 61.43 9.50
C LYS A 634 21.98 61.54 10.74
N VAL A 635 23.16 62.19 10.75
CA VAL A 635 23.99 62.88 9.73
C VAL A 635 25.43 63.10 10.29
N ASN A 636 26.47 63.11 9.43
CA ASN A 636 27.82 63.78 9.47
C ASN A 636 28.60 63.96 10.81
N LYS A 637 29.94 64.07 10.89
CA LYS A 637 31.10 64.22 9.97
C LYS A 637 32.35 63.83 10.82
N ASP A 638 33.47 63.30 10.34
CA ASP A 638 34.51 63.96 9.52
C ASP A 638 35.66 62.97 9.18
N ILE A 639 36.50 63.30 8.16
CA ILE A 639 37.90 62.84 7.92
C ILE A 639 38.13 61.31 7.73
N TYR A 640 38.59 60.73 6.61
CA TYR A 640 38.91 61.10 5.21
C TYR A 640 38.69 59.79 4.38
N SER A 641 37.78 59.65 3.40
CA SER A 641 37.89 60.04 1.98
C SER A 641 39.21 59.57 1.34
N LYS A 642 39.29 58.66 0.35
CA LYS A 642 38.45 58.35 -0.87
C LYS A 642 38.85 56.94 -1.43
N HIS A 643 38.33 56.33 -2.52
CA HIS A 643 37.32 56.57 -3.59
C HIS A 643 36.82 55.15 -4.06
N SER A 644 35.52 54.84 -4.21
CA SER A 644 34.71 54.74 -5.47
C SER A 644 35.26 53.84 -6.62
N LYS A 645 34.49 53.08 -7.42
CA LYS A 645 33.02 52.84 -7.58
C LYS A 645 32.77 51.72 -8.63
N LEU A 646 31.60 51.04 -8.58
CA LEU A 646 30.72 50.57 -9.68
C LEU A 646 31.17 49.56 -10.80
N VAL A 647 30.30 48.54 -11.00
CA VAL A 647 29.60 48.16 -12.27
C VAL A 647 30.27 47.25 -13.34
N ILE A 648 29.55 46.16 -13.66
CA ILE A 648 29.37 45.40 -14.93
C ILE A 648 30.58 45.17 -15.85
N ALA A 649 30.89 43.90 -16.15
CA ALA A 649 30.86 43.32 -17.51
C ALA A 649 31.36 41.86 -17.57
N GLN A 650 30.74 41.05 -18.45
CA GLN A 650 31.40 39.90 -19.07
C GLN A 650 31.98 40.35 -20.42
N ALA A 651 33.26 40.05 -20.66
CA ALA A 651 33.94 39.84 -21.94
C ALA A 651 35.35 39.33 -21.57
N ILE A 652 35.76 38.10 -21.86
CA ILE A 652 36.37 37.68 -23.15
C ILE A 652 37.64 38.53 -23.38
N ASP A 653 38.89 38.03 -23.32
CA ASP A 653 39.34 36.66 -23.67
C ASP A 653 40.74 36.28 -23.14
N GLU A 654 41.15 35.04 -23.45
CA GLU A 654 42.52 34.49 -23.63
C GLU A 654 43.60 34.57 -22.53
N LYS A 655 43.81 33.40 -21.92
CA LYS A 655 45.03 32.57 -21.90
C LYS A 655 46.42 33.14 -21.48
N THR A 656 47.10 32.20 -20.83
CA THR A 656 48.55 31.93 -20.80
C THR A 656 49.49 32.64 -19.82
N GLU A 657 50.24 31.75 -19.15
CA GLU A 657 51.59 31.89 -18.60
C GLU A 657 51.81 32.47 -17.21
N GLN A 658 52.88 31.94 -16.59
CA GLN A 658 53.02 31.78 -15.14
C GLN A 658 54.06 32.77 -14.53
N PRO A 659 54.63 32.53 -13.33
CA PRO A 659 54.69 33.53 -12.27
C PRO A 659 56.02 34.33 -12.28
N PRO A 660 56.23 35.18 -11.27
CA PRO A 660 57.34 34.83 -10.39
C PRO A 660 57.07 35.02 -8.89
N VAL A 661 57.66 34.11 -8.11
CA VAL A 661 57.73 34.18 -6.64
C VAL A 661 58.65 35.32 -6.19
N PHE A 662 58.24 36.17 -5.24
CA PHE A 662 59.20 36.73 -4.28
C PHE A 662 58.62 36.97 -2.88
N LYS A 663 59.41 36.54 -1.88
CA LYS A 663 59.15 36.68 -0.43
C LYS A 663 59.48 38.11 0.04
N GLN A 664 59.09 38.45 1.28
CA GLN A 664 59.85 39.18 2.34
C GLN A 664 58.87 39.86 3.33
N ARG A 665 59.14 40.09 4.62
CA ARG A 665 60.15 39.60 5.60
C ARG A 665 59.69 40.09 6.98
N PHE A 666 59.89 39.31 8.04
CA PHE A 666 60.26 39.87 9.35
C PHE A 666 61.63 39.32 9.71
N GLY A 667 62.55 40.20 10.13
CA GLY A 667 63.99 39.92 10.14
C GLY A 667 64.62 39.97 11.52
N ILE A 668 65.66 39.17 11.71
CA ILE A 668 66.63 39.31 12.81
C ILE A 668 68.04 39.36 12.22
N ARG A 669 68.90 40.19 12.83
CA ARG A 669 70.23 40.55 12.33
C ARG A 669 71.25 39.40 12.45
N SER A 670 72.00 39.19 11.37
CA SER A 670 73.47 39.01 11.34
C SER A 670 74.15 38.28 12.51
N ARG A 671 74.57 37.03 12.26
CA ARG A 671 75.88 36.53 12.68
C ARG A 671 76.48 35.66 11.57
N LYS A 672 77.67 36.02 11.07
CA LYS A 672 78.46 35.15 10.18
C LYS A 672 79.03 34.00 11.01
N SER A 673 78.69 32.75 10.70
CA SER A 673 79.47 31.57 11.09
C SER A 673 79.97 30.86 9.84
N LYS A 674 81.21 30.37 9.90
CA LYS A 674 81.93 29.76 8.77
C LYS A 674 81.31 28.40 8.42
N PHE A 675 81.44 28.00 7.15
CA PHE A 675 81.28 26.60 6.75
C PHE A 675 82.28 25.74 7.54
N THR A 676 81.79 24.86 8.40
CA THR A 676 82.54 23.74 8.97
C THR A 676 82.04 22.46 8.30
N LYS A 677 82.93 21.75 7.59
CA LYS A 677 82.67 20.38 7.16
C LYS A 677 82.37 19.50 8.37
N GLY A 678 81.43 18.56 8.22
CA GLY A 678 81.33 17.39 9.08
C GLY A 678 80.11 17.34 10.00
N LYS A 679 79.03 16.75 9.46
CA LYS A 679 78.29 15.62 10.06
C LYS A 679 77.26 15.17 9.02
N ASN A 680 77.22 13.88 8.69
CA ASN A 680 76.16 13.32 7.86
C ASN A 680 74.86 13.43 8.66
N ILE A 681 73.98 14.33 8.22
CA ILE A 681 72.62 14.45 8.75
C ILE A 681 71.78 13.56 7.83
N SER A 682 71.33 12.41 8.32
CA SER A 682 70.30 11.66 7.61
C SER A 682 69.02 12.49 7.57
N ARG A 683 68.40 12.57 6.41
CA ARG A 683 67.14 13.29 6.17
C ARG A 683 66.12 12.31 5.63
N GLU A 684 64.86 12.49 6.01
CA GLU A 684 63.76 11.88 5.28
C GLU A 684 63.54 12.68 3.99
N VAL A 685 63.66 12.01 2.85
CA VAL A 685 63.57 12.61 1.52
C VAL A 685 62.30 12.11 0.84
N ILE A 686 61.37 13.03 0.58
CA ILE A 686 60.08 12.72 -0.03
C ILE A 686 60.24 12.58 -1.54
N ILE A 687 59.97 11.38 -2.07
CA ILE A 687 60.08 11.02 -3.48
C ILE A 687 58.67 10.86 -4.07
N PRO A 688 58.25 11.74 -5.01
CA PRO A 688 56.99 11.64 -5.72
C PRO A 688 57.12 10.76 -6.97
N ASP A 689 56.00 10.40 -7.59
CA ASP A 689 55.97 9.50 -8.77
C ASP A 689 56.68 10.06 -10.03
N LYS A 690 57.01 11.36 -10.06
CA LYS A 690 57.87 12.00 -11.08
C LYS A 690 58.83 12.98 -10.41
N ILE A 691 60.14 12.74 -10.51
CA ILE A 691 61.18 13.61 -9.93
C ILE A 691 62.36 13.77 -10.89
N THR A 692 62.98 14.95 -10.89
CA THR A 692 64.22 15.22 -11.63
C THR A 692 65.44 15.12 -10.71
N ILE A 693 66.63 14.85 -11.28
CA ILE A 693 67.89 14.80 -10.51
C ILE A 693 68.15 16.13 -9.78
N ARG A 694 67.81 17.26 -10.41
CA ARG A 694 67.84 18.60 -9.79
C ARG A 694 66.99 18.64 -8.52
N GLU A 695 65.71 18.27 -8.60
CA GLU A 695 64.82 18.27 -7.44
C GLU A 695 65.26 17.30 -6.36
N LEU A 696 65.69 16.09 -6.73
CA LEU A 696 66.18 15.09 -5.78
C LEU A 696 67.38 15.64 -4.99
N SER A 697 68.37 16.23 -5.68
CA SER A 697 69.53 16.84 -5.03
C SER A 697 69.16 17.98 -4.07
N VAL A 698 68.15 18.80 -4.39
CA VAL A 698 67.67 19.87 -3.51
C VAL A 698 66.94 19.32 -2.28
N ARG A 699 66.15 18.23 -2.42
CA ARG A 699 65.44 17.59 -1.29
C ARG A 699 66.40 16.86 -0.35
N MET A 700 67.46 16.26 -0.89
CA MET A 700 68.59 15.72 -0.13
C MET A 700 69.46 16.84 0.49
N ALA A 701 69.43 18.03 -0.12
CA ALA A 701 70.35 19.14 0.11
C ALA A 701 71.83 18.73 -0.07
N GLU A 702 72.07 18.02 -1.17
CA GLU A 702 73.37 17.63 -1.73
C GLU A 702 73.63 18.37 -3.05
N ASP A 703 74.89 18.43 -3.51
CA ASP A 703 75.21 19.09 -4.79
C ASP A 703 74.71 18.27 -5.98
N SER A 704 74.02 18.90 -6.93
CA SER A 704 73.43 18.22 -8.09
C SER A 704 74.47 17.47 -8.94
N LYS A 705 75.74 17.90 -8.92
CA LYS A 705 76.84 17.19 -9.58
C LYS A 705 77.23 15.89 -8.87
N SER A 706 77.10 15.85 -7.54
CA SER A 706 77.36 14.65 -6.72
C SER A 706 76.29 13.60 -6.99
N VAL A 707 75.03 14.01 -6.94
CA VAL A 707 73.88 13.13 -7.22
C VAL A 707 73.95 12.60 -8.66
N LEU A 708 74.20 13.48 -9.66
CA LEU A 708 74.39 13.07 -11.06
C LEU A 708 75.58 12.11 -11.26
N LYS A 709 76.63 12.20 -10.43
CA LYS A 709 77.76 11.26 -10.47
C LYS A 709 77.34 9.88 -9.97
N MET A 710 76.59 9.81 -8.86
CA MET A 710 76.06 8.54 -8.34
C MET A 710 75.10 7.87 -9.34
N PHE A 711 74.22 8.63 -10.01
CA PHE A 711 73.38 8.07 -11.09
C PHE A 711 74.19 7.42 -12.21
N LYS A 712 75.35 7.99 -12.58
CA LYS A 712 76.24 7.42 -13.61
C LYS A 712 77.03 6.21 -13.12
N GLU A 713 77.36 6.16 -11.83
CA GLU A 713 78.11 5.05 -11.22
C GLU A 713 77.23 3.82 -10.97
N GLU A 714 75.95 4.01 -10.65
CA GLU A 714 75.03 2.92 -10.28
C GLU A 714 74.15 2.44 -11.44
N VAL A 715 73.67 3.36 -12.30
CA VAL A 715 72.68 3.03 -13.37
C VAL A 715 73.36 2.89 -14.75
N GLY A 716 74.61 3.34 -14.90
CA GLY A 716 75.41 3.22 -16.13
C GLY A 716 74.99 4.11 -17.31
N GLU A 717 73.78 4.67 -17.31
CA GLU A 717 73.27 5.53 -18.38
C GLU A 717 73.62 7.02 -18.22
N SER A 718 73.55 7.75 -19.33
CA SER A 718 73.98 9.16 -19.42
C SER A 718 72.86 10.17 -19.08
N TYR A 719 72.46 10.19 -17.81
CA TYR A 719 71.51 11.20 -17.31
C TYR A 719 72.08 12.63 -17.33
N ARG A 720 71.16 13.61 -17.44
CA ARG A 720 71.35 15.06 -17.24
C ARG A 720 70.57 15.53 -16.00
N VAL A 721 70.92 16.72 -15.52
CA VAL A 721 70.41 17.30 -14.27
C VAL A 721 68.89 17.51 -14.26
N ASP A 722 68.28 17.74 -15.43
CA ASP A 722 66.86 18.00 -15.59
C ASP A 722 66.06 16.80 -16.15
N ASP A 723 66.71 15.65 -16.31
CA ASP A 723 66.03 14.43 -16.77
C ASP A 723 65.15 13.86 -15.64
N LEU A 724 64.01 13.29 -16.03
CA LEU A 724 63.11 12.56 -15.14
C LEU A 724 63.70 11.20 -14.77
N VAL A 725 63.52 10.82 -13.50
CA VAL A 725 64.04 9.58 -12.93
C VAL A 725 62.90 8.75 -12.37
N ASP A 726 62.99 7.43 -12.54
CA ASP A 726 62.10 6.46 -11.90
C ASP A 726 62.17 6.56 -10.36
N PRO A 727 61.03 6.60 -9.64
CA PRO A 727 61.00 6.66 -8.18
C PRO A 727 61.79 5.55 -7.47
N ASP A 728 61.90 4.36 -8.06
CA ASP A 728 62.61 3.24 -7.44
C ASP A 728 64.14 3.47 -7.47
N ILE A 729 64.66 3.91 -8.62
CA ILE A 729 66.07 4.30 -8.79
C ILE A 729 66.39 5.54 -7.94
N ALA A 730 65.46 6.50 -7.88
CA ALA A 730 65.62 7.69 -7.02
C ALA A 730 65.68 7.32 -5.52
N SER A 731 64.95 6.28 -5.10
CA SER A 731 64.96 5.78 -3.72
C SER A 731 66.30 5.13 -3.38
N GLU A 732 66.82 4.27 -4.25
CA GLU A 732 68.13 3.61 -4.07
C GLU A 732 69.28 4.64 -3.98
N ILE A 733 69.25 5.69 -4.81
CA ILE A 733 70.25 6.76 -4.74
C ILE A 733 70.12 7.56 -3.42
N VAL A 734 68.90 7.83 -2.94
CA VAL A 734 68.68 8.50 -1.65
C VAL A 734 69.27 7.69 -0.48
N GLU A 735 69.07 6.38 -0.47
CA GLU A 735 69.63 5.48 0.55
C GLU A 735 71.16 5.44 0.52
N LYS A 736 71.78 5.42 -0.66
CA LYS A 736 73.25 5.45 -0.82
C LYS A 736 73.90 6.75 -0.30
N PHE A 737 73.16 7.86 -0.23
CA PHE A 737 73.59 9.09 0.46
C PHE A 737 73.33 9.08 1.98
N ASN A 738 72.90 7.96 2.57
CA ASN A 738 72.49 7.83 3.98
C ASN A 738 71.29 8.73 4.33
N HIS A 739 70.29 8.77 3.45
CA HIS A 739 69.00 9.43 3.67
C HIS A 739 67.87 8.40 3.60
N THR A 740 66.78 8.63 4.33
CA THR A 740 65.63 7.72 4.35
C THR A 740 64.68 8.12 3.23
N ALA A 741 64.48 7.24 2.25
CA ALA A 741 63.52 7.47 1.17
C ALA A 741 62.08 7.31 1.70
N LYS A 742 61.24 8.33 1.53
CA LYS A 742 59.78 8.24 1.78
C LYS A 742 59.04 8.46 0.46
N ARG A 743 58.62 7.36 -0.17
CA ARG A 743 57.80 7.43 -1.39
C ARG A 743 56.42 7.98 -1.07
N VAL A 744 56.01 9.03 -1.77
CA VAL A 744 54.65 9.59 -1.73
C VAL A 744 54.08 9.46 -3.13
N SER A 745 53.43 8.33 -3.37
CA SER A 745 52.60 8.15 -4.55
C SER A 745 51.34 9.00 -4.45
N ASP A 746 50.77 9.40 -5.58
CA ASP A 746 49.51 10.16 -5.60
C ASP A 746 48.36 9.39 -4.89
N THR A 747 48.41 8.06 -4.89
CA THR A 747 47.47 7.17 -4.17
C THR A 747 47.47 7.28 -2.65
N ASN A 748 48.49 7.89 -2.02
CA ASN A 748 48.54 8.08 -0.56
C ASN A 748 47.99 9.42 -0.09
N ARG A 749 47.81 10.41 -0.97
CA ARG A 749 47.32 11.76 -0.59
C ARG A 749 45.94 11.73 0.06
N GLU A 750 45.01 10.92 -0.45
CA GLU A 750 43.67 10.79 0.15
C GLU A 750 43.75 10.13 1.55
N LYS A 751 44.63 9.13 1.74
CA LYS A 751 44.83 8.46 3.04
C LYS A 751 45.41 9.40 4.09
N ASP A 752 46.38 10.22 3.72
CA ASP A 752 46.96 11.25 4.60
C ASP A 752 45.90 12.31 4.97
N LEU A 753 45.00 12.68 4.04
CA LEU A 753 43.90 13.62 4.28
C LEU A 753 42.77 13.03 5.16
N PHE A 754 42.58 11.71 5.15
CA PHE A 754 41.64 10.98 6.01
C PHE A 754 42.21 10.59 7.37
N PHE A 755 43.51 10.78 7.62
CA PHE A 755 44.15 10.26 8.81
C PHE A 755 43.58 10.88 10.10
N ILE A 756 43.17 10.02 11.03
CA ILE A 756 42.74 10.39 12.38
C ILE A 756 43.83 9.92 13.34
N GLU A 757 44.68 10.85 13.78
CA GLU A 757 45.72 10.57 14.78
C GLU A 757 45.10 9.92 16.04
N GLY A 758 45.69 8.83 16.51
CA GLY A 758 45.25 8.12 17.72
C GLY A 758 44.10 7.11 17.55
N ARG A 759 43.56 6.88 16.34
CA ARG A 759 42.43 5.94 16.11
C ARG A 759 42.67 4.54 16.67
N GLU A 760 43.89 4.01 16.54
CA GLU A 760 44.25 2.64 16.97
C GLU A 760 44.31 2.46 18.50
N SER A 761 44.38 3.55 19.29
CA SER A 761 44.46 3.47 20.75
C SER A 761 43.11 3.66 21.47
N LEU A 762 42.01 3.78 20.72
CA LEU A 762 40.67 3.99 21.28
C LEU A 762 39.95 2.64 21.57
N PRO A 763 39.15 2.57 22.65
CA PRO A 763 38.42 1.35 22.99
C PRO A 763 37.34 1.05 21.96
N LYS A 764 37.33 -0.19 21.49
CA LYS A 764 36.22 -0.74 20.70
C LYS A 764 35.08 -1.16 21.62
N LYS A 765 33.85 -0.96 21.17
CA LYS A 765 32.62 -1.38 21.85
C LYS A 765 31.79 -2.26 20.90
N PRO A 766 30.97 -3.20 21.43
CA PRO A 766 30.05 -3.98 20.61
C PRO A 766 29.07 -3.05 19.88
N LYS A 767 28.76 -3.33 18.61
CA LYS A 767 27.84 -2.52 17.80
C LYS A 767 26.62 -3.33 17.31
N PRO A 768 25.46 -2.68 17.10
CA PRO A 768 24.30 -3.33 16.48
C PRO A 768 24.63 -3.92 15.10
N PRO A 769 24.20 -5.14 14.76
CA PRO A 769 24.29 -5.63 13.39
C PRO A 769 23.45 -4.79 12.43
N VAL A 770 23.99 -4.57 11.23
CA VAL A 770 23.24 -4.02 10.09
C VAL A 770 22.92 -5.16 9.13
N VAL A 771 21.64 -5.35 8.79
CA VAL A 771 21.11 -6.53 8.14
C VAL A 771 20.26 -6.16 6.92
N THR A 772 20.58 -6.68 5.73
CA THR A 772 19.76 -6.44 4.52
C THR A 772 18.85 -7.63 4.24
N PHE A 773 17.61 -7.36 3.84
CA PHE A 773 16.70 -8.39 3.32
C PHE A 773 16.69 -8.39 1.79
N MET A 774 16.97 -9.55 1.18
CA MET A 774 17.03 -9.76 -0.27
C MET A 774 16.22 -10.98 -0.70
N GLY A 775 15.95 -11.09 -2.02
CA GLY A 775 15.12 -12.16 -2.58
C GLY A 775 14.20 -11.66 -3.70
N HIS A 776 13.47 -12.58 -4.32
CA HIS A 776 12.53 -12.30 -5.42
C HIS A 776 11.37 -11.37 -5.02
N VAL A 777 10.64 -10.87 -6.03
CA VAL A 777 9.39 -10.11 -5.86
C VAL A 777 8.36 -11.03 -5.20
N ASP A 778 7.39 -10.48 -4.46
CA ASP A 778 6.29 -11.20 -3.79
C ASP A 778 6.64 -12.32 -2.78
N HIS A 779 7.93 -12.58 -2.55
CA HIS A 779 8.43 -13.41 -1.44
C HIS A 779 8.18 -12.78 -0.04
N GLY A 780 7.52 -11.63 0.04
CA GLY A 780 7.09 -11.02 1.30
C GLY A 780 8.20 -10.39 2.13
N LYS A 781 9.29 -9.90 1.51
CA LYS A 781 10.37 -9.15 2.20
C LYS A 781 9.81 -7.99 3.03
N THR A 782 9.14 -7.05 2.37
CA THR A 782 8.52 -5.87 3.01
C THR A 782 7.51 -6.27 4.07
N SER A 783 6.71 -7.31 3.83
CA SER A 783 5.75 -7.85 4.80
C SER A 783 6.41 -8.40 6.06
N LEU A 784 7.57 -9.03 5.93
CA LEU A 784 8.38 -9.54 7.04
C LEU A 784 8.98 -8.37 7.84
N LEU A 785 9.46 -7.34 7.16
CA LEU A 785 9.95 -6.10 7.78
C LEU A 785 8.84 -5.32 8.49
N ASP A 786 7.65 -5.20 7.89
CA ASP A 786 6.46 -4.63 8.50
C ASP A 786 6.00 -5.41 9.74
N ALA A 787 6.09 -6.75 9.71
CA ALA A 787 5.80 -7.59 10.86
C ALA A 787 6.74 -7.31 12.06
N PHE A 788 8.03 -7.01 11.80
CA PHE A 788 9.01 -6.55 12.80
C PHE A 788 8.83 -5.08 13.22
N ARG A 789 8.33 -4.21 12.34
CA ARG A 789 8.08 -2.78 12.63
C ARG A 789 6.78 -2.50 13.37
N GLU A 790 5.87 -3.49 13.39
CA GLU A 790 4.44 -3.29 13.72
C GLU A 790 3.75 -2.22 12.85
N SER A 791 4.29 -2.00 11.65
CA SER A 791 3.76 -1.07 10.65
C SER A 791 3.07 -1.80 9.51
N ASN A 792 2.36 -1.03 8.67
CA ASN A 792 1.83 -1.52 7.40
C ASN A 792 2.22 -0.52 6.30
N VAL A 793 3.49 -0.63 5.86
CA VAL A 793 4.08 0.18 4.80
C VAL A 793 3.77 -0.42 3.43
N ALA A 794 3.80 -1.75 3.30
CA ALA A 794 3.55 -2.46 2.04
C ALA A 794 2.19 -2.10 1.39
N GLU A 795 1.11 -1.95 2.17
CA GLU A 795 -0.19 -1.51 1.64
C GLU A 795 -0.24 -0.02 1.23
N ARG A 796 0.69 0.80 1.73
CA ARG A 796 0.75 2.25 1.47
C ARG A 796 1.66 2.60 0.29
N GLU A 797 2.57 1.73 -0.11
CA GLU A 797 3.48 1.96 -1.25
C GLU A 797 2.75 1.90 -2.60
N SER A 798 3.19 2.74 -3.55
CA SER A 798 2.59 2.77 -4.89
C SER A 798 2.87 1.45 -5.62
N GLY A 799 1.80 0.73 -5.97
CA GLY A 799 1.89 -0.59 -6.60
C GLY A 799 2.08 -1.75 -5.62
N GLY A 800 2.09 -1.53 -4.29
CA GLY A 800 2.30 -2.60 -3.30
C GLY A 800 3.72 -3.16 -3.28
N ILE A 801 4.68 -2.46 -3.89
CA ILE A 801 6.08 -2.88 -4.01
C ILE A 801 7.02 -1.81 -3.42
N THR A 802 8.08 -2.25 -2.77
CA THR A 802 9.14 -1.38 -2.26
C THR A 802 10.08 -0.95 -3.38
N GLN A 803 10.17 0.36 -3.60
CA GLN A 803 10.92 0.98 -4.70
C GLN A 803 12.07 1.88 -4.21
N HIS A 804 12.18 2.09 -2.90
CA HIS A 804 13.19 2.91 -2.21
C HIS A 804 14.00 2.06 -1.23
N ILE A 805 15.23 2.46 -0.90
CA ILE A 805 16.01 1.76 0.13
C ILE A 805 15.71 2.37 1.51
N GLY A 806 14.84 1.71 2.28
CA GLY A 806 14.52 2.11 3.64
C GLY A 806 15.52 1.55 4.66
N ALA A 807 15.90 2.34 5.67
CA ALA A 807 16.67 1.86 6.81
C ALA A 807 16.05 2.28 8.13
N TYR A 808 15.96 1.33 9.06
CA TYR A 808 15.28 1.49 10.35
C TYR A 808 15.94 0.61 11.41
N GLN A 809 15.69 0.87 12.69
CA GLN A 809 16.35 0.16 13.79
C GLN A 809 15.33 -0.30 14.82
N ILE A 810 15.17 -1.61 14.97
CA ILE A 810 14.36 -2.20 16.03
C ILE A 810 15.18 -2.34 17.32
N THR A 811 14.47 -2.44 18.45
CA THR A 811 15.05 -2.83 19.74
C THR A 811 14.38 -4.13 20.17
N THR A 812 15.18 -5.15 20.43
CA THR A 812 14.74 -6.51 20.79
C THR A 812 14.22 -6.55 22.24
N LYS A 813 13.56 -7.64 22.62
CA LYS A 813 13.06 -7.85 24.00
C LYS A 813 14.19 -7.72 25.04
N ASP A 814 15.39 -8.20 24.69
CA ASP A 814 16.61 -8.12 25.51
C ASP A 814 17.34 -6.77 25.42
N LYS A 815 16.70 -5.75 24.85
CA LYS A 815 17.23 -4.38 24.66
C LYS A 815 18.47 -4.30 23.76
N GLN A 816 18.76 -5.36 23.01
CA GLN A 816 19.71 -5.28 21.90
C GLN A 816 19.08 -4.51 20.74
N LYS A 817 19.89 -4.04 19.79
CA LYS A 817 19.42 -3.27 18.64
C LYS A 817 19.80 -3.98 17.36
N ILE A 818 18.92 -3.98 16.37
CA ILE A 818 19.18 -4.51 15.04
C ILE A 818 18.79 -3.43 14.04
N THR A 819 19.68 -3.13 13.10
CA THR A 819 19.41 -2.16 12.03
C THR A 819 19.11 -2.90 10.75
N PHE A 820 17.92 -2.67 10.20
CA PHE A 820 17.42 -3.35 9.02
C PHE A 820 17.47 -2.42 7.81
N ILE A 821 17.95 -2.96 6.69
CA ILE A 821 17.88 -2.33 5.36
C ILE A 821 16.91 -3.12 4.48
N ASP A 822 15.92 -2.39 3.98
CA ASP A 822 14.91 -2.85 3.04
C ASP A 822 15.43 -2.65 1.61
N THR A 823 15.49 -3.70 0.78
CA THR A 823 15.93 -3.56 -0.63
C THR A 823 14.88 -4.04 -1.63
N PRO A 824 14.64 -3.29 -2.73
CA PRO A 824 13.73 -3.70 -3.78
C PRO A 824 14.07 -5.06 -4.41
N GLY A 825 13.04 -5.87 -4.68
CA GLY A 825 13.18 -7.23 -5.20
C GLY A 825 13.38 -7.36 -6.72
N HIS A 826 13.10 -6.30 -7.48
CA HIS A 826 13.02 -6.35 -8.94
C HIS A 826 14.40 -6.17 -9.61
N GLU A 827 14.62 -6.88 -10.72
CA GLU A 827 15.82 -6.85 -11.58
C GLU A 827 16.25 -5.46 -12.07
N ALA A 828 15.37 -4.45 -12.09
CA ALA A 828 15.77 -3.06 -12.36
C ALA A 828 16.69 -2.48 -11.25
N PHE A 829 16.62 -3.00 -10.03
CA PHE A 829 17.29 -2.49 -8.83
C PHE A 829 18.55 -3.29 -8.44
N THR A 830 19.20 -3.97 -9.40
CA THR A 830 20.49 -4.67 -9.19
C THR A 830 21.54 -3.79 -8.49
N ALA A 831 21.68 -2.52 -8.89
CA ALA A 831 22.62 -1.58 -8.27
C ALA A 831 22.30 -1.30 -6.79
N MET A 832 21.01 -1.12 -6.44
CA MET A 832 20.56 -0.94 -5.06
C MET A 832 20.86 -2.17 -4.20
N ARG A 833 20.67 -3.38 -4.73
CA ARG A 833 20.98 -4.63 -4.00
C ARG A 833 22.48 -4.80 -3.78
N ALA A 834 23.31 -4.50 -4.78
CA ALA A 834 24.77 -4.49 -4.62
C ALA A 834 25.21 -3.46 -3.57
N CYS A 835 24.58 -2.28 -3.52
CA CYS A 835 24.80 -1.28 -2.49
C CYS A 835 24.42 -1.80 -1.09
N GLY A 836 23.22 -2.38 -0.94
CA GLY A 836 22.75 -2.96 0.33
C GLY A 836 23.65 -4.08 0.86
N ALA A 837 24.11 -4.99 -0.01
CA ALA A 837 25.08 -6.02 0.37
C ALA A 837 26.36 -5.41 0.97
N ASN A 838 26.99 -4.48 0.24
CA ASN A 838 28.26 -3.87 0.66
C ASN A 838 28.20 -3.05 1.95
N ILE A 839 27.02 -2.57 2.37
CA ILE A 839 26.83 -1.77 3.60
C ILE A 839 26.59 -2.67 4.82
N THR A 840 26.20 -3.94 4.65
CA THR A 840 25.66 -4.78 5.74
C THR A 840 26.58 -5.89 6.22
N ASN A 841 26.33 -6.34 7.44
CA ASN A 841 27.10 -7.40 8.10
C ASN A 841 26.48 -8.78 7.89
N ILE A 842 25.16 -8.83 7.67
CA ILE A 842 24.37 -10.05 7.45
C ILE A 842 23.36 -9.77 6.33
N VAL A 843 23.16 -10.73 5.43
CA VAL A 843 22.07 -10.72 4.43
C VAL A 843 21.09 -11.84 4.74
N VAL A 844 19.81 -11.48 4.91
CA VAL A 844 18.70 -12.43 5.01
C VAL A 844 18.09 -12.62 3.63
N ILE A 845 18.20 -13.83 3.09
CA ILE A 845 17.65 -14.21 1.79
C ILE A 845 16.27 -14.81 2.01
N VAL A 846 15.24 -14.09 1.58
CA VAL A 846 13.84 -14.47 1.72
C VAL A 846 13.39 -15.29 0.50
N VAL A 847 13.03 -16.55 0.76
CA VAL A 847 12.54 -17.51 -0.23
C VAL A 847 11.10 -17.85 0.15
N ALA A 848 10.14 -17.74 -0.77
CA ALA A 848 8.79 -18.17 -0.44
C ALA A 848 8.67 -19.70 -0.55
N ALA A 849 7.91 -20.32 0.34
CA ALA A 849 7.73 -21.76 0.38
C ALA A 849 6.97 -22.30 -0.86
N ASP A 850 6.02 -21.52 -1.37
CA ASP A 850 5.24 -21.81 -2.59
C ASP A 850 6.04 -21.59 -3.88
N ASP A 851 6.83 -20.50 -3.98
CA ASP A 851 7.56 -20.13 -5.21
C ASP A 851 8.94 -20.81 -5.36
N GLY A 852 9.62 -21.10 -4.24
CA GLY A 852 10.98 -21.64 -4.24
C GLY A 852 12.08 -20.66 -4.72
N ILE A 853 13.20 -21.20 -5.21
CA ILE A 853 14.38 -20.40 -5.59
C ILE A 853 14.26 -19.86 -7.03
N MET A 854 13.90 -18.58 -7.15
CA MET A 854 13.78 -17.84 -8.41
C MET A 854 15.09 -17.15 -8.84
N LYS A 855 15.18 -16.73 -10.12
CA LYS A 855 16.34 -16.03 -10.73
C LYS A 855 16.88 -14.86 -9.88
N GLN A 856 15.99 -14.02 -9.36
CA GLN A 856 16.35 -12.86 -8.52
C GLN A 856 16.86 -13.26 -7.13
N THR A 857 16.47 -14.44 -6.63
CA THR A 857 17.06 -15.04 -5.42
C THR A 857 18.49 -15.48 -5.70
N VAL A 858 18.76 -16.12 -6.86
CA VAL A 858 20.13 -16.47 -7.29
C VAL A 858 21.00 -15.21 -7.45
N GLU A 859 20.44 -14.13 -8.00
CA GLU A 859 21.14 -12.84 -8.09
C GLU A 859 21.48 -12.28 -6.69
N ALA A 860 20.55 -12.33 -5.74
CA ALA A 860 20.79 -11.92 -4.36
C ALA A 860 21.89 -12.76 -3.66
N ILE A 861 21.89 -14.08 -3.86
CA ILE A 861 22.96 -14.98 -3.38
C ILE A 861 24.32 -14.53 -3.95
N ASN A 862 24.39 -14.22 -5.24
CA ASN A 862 25.62 -13.77 -5.90
C ASN A 862 26.10 -12.42 -5.37
N HIS A 863 25.22 -11.44 -5.11
CA HIS A 863 25.60 -10.16 -4.51
C HIS A 863 26.13 -10.32 -3.09
N ALA A 864 25.46 -11.11 -2.24
CA ALA A 864 25.91 -11.37 -0.87
C ALA A 864 27.28 -12.07 -0.83
N LYS A 865 27.52 -13.03 -1.74
CA LYS A 865 28.82 -13.70 -1.89
C LYS A 865 29.90 -12.78 -2.44
N ALA A 866 29.60 -11.94 -3.43
CA ALA A 866 30.56 -10.97 -3.97
C ALA A 866 30.97 -9.90 -2.95
N ALA A 867 30.06 -9.52 -2.04
CA ALA A 867 30.33 -8.63 -0.91
C ALA A 867 30.99 -9.33 0.30
N ASN A 868 31.13 -10.66 0.26
CA ASN A 868 31.68 -11.49 1.35
C ASN A 868 30.95 -11.28 2.71
N VAL A 869 29.62 -11.33 2.68
CA VAL A 869 28.72 -11.09 3.83
C VAL A 869 28.08 -12.41 4.28
N SER A 870 27.87 -12.58 5.60
CA SER A 870 27.21 -13.76 6.17
C SER A 870 25.75 -13.86 5.72
N ILE A 871 25.29 -15.07 5.38
CA ILE A 871 23.96 -15.32 4.79
C ILE A 871 23.09 -16.12 5.77
N ILE A 872 21.84 -15.68 5.94
CA ILE A 872 20.75 -16.44 6.58
C ILE A 872 19.66 -16.66 5.53
N VAL A 873 19.04 -17.84 5.50
CA VAL A 873 17.89 -18.09 4.61
C VAL A 873 16.58 -18.11 5.42
N ALA A 874 15.66 -17.21 5.09
CA ALA A 874 14.33 -17.16 5.68
C ALA A 874 13.30 -17.72 4.69
N ILE A 875 12.72 -18.89 5.01
CA ILE A 875 11.69 -19.52 4.17
C ILE A 875 10.33 -18.98 4.61
N ASN A 876 9.77 -18.05 3.84
CA ASN A 876 8.53 -17.31 4.15
C ASN A 876 7.28 -18.01 3.58
N LYS A 877 6.10 -17.52 3.95
CA LYS A 877 4.77 -18.04 3.55
C LYS A 877 4.48 -19.49 3.99
N ILE A 878 5.07 -19.98 5.10
CA ILE A 878 4.75 -21.31 5.66
C ILE A 878 3.28 -21.47 6.10
N ASP A 879 2.49 -20.40 6.07
CA ASP A 879 1.05 -20.42 6.27
C ASP A 879 0.25 -20.90 5.04
N LYS A 880 0.89 -20.97 3.87
CA LYS A 880 0.33 -21.44 2.59
C LYS A 880 1.01 -22.69 2.01
N SER A 881 2.16 -23.11 2.55
CA SER A 881 2.96 -24.21 2.03
C SER A 881 2.30 -25.57 2.19
N GLU A 882 2.50 -26.45 1.21
CA GLU A 882 2.14 -27.87 1.33
C GLU A 882 3.20 -28.65 2.15
N PRO A 883 2.84 -29.82 2.69
CA PRO A 883 3.80 -30.70 3.36
C PRO A 883 4.96 -31.08 2.42
N GLY A 884 6.19 -30.69 2.81
CA GLY A 884 7.43 -31.00 2.08
C GLY A 884 8.02 -29.84 1.26
N ASP A 885 7.32 -28.72 1.07
CA ASP A 885 7.87 -27.58 0.29
C ASP A 885 9.14 -26.98 0.89
N VAL A 886 9.19 -26.89 2.23
CA VAL A 886 10.37 -26.43 2.96
C VAL A 886 11.57 -27.36 2.69
N GLU A 887 11.34 -28.67 2.67
CA GLU A 887 12.38 -29.67 2.37
C GLU A 887 12.85 -29.59 0.91
N LYS A 888 11.95 -29.35 -0.05
CA LYS A 888 12.32 -29.10 -1.47
C LYS A 888 13.30 -27.92 -1.56
N ILE A 889 13.03 -26.82 -0.85
CA ILE A 889 13.92 -25.64 -0.83
C ILE A 889 15.27 -25.99 -0.18
N ILE A 890 15.29 -26.63 0.99
CA ILE A 890 16.52 -27.04 1.67
C ILE A 890 17.39 -27.92 0.76
N ASN A 891 16.79 -28.90 0.09
CA ASN A 891 17.48 -29.80 -0.85
C ASN A 891 17.99 -29.09 -2.13
N SER A 892 17.44 -27.92 -2.48
CA SER A 892 17.87 -27.13 -3.65
C SER A 892 19.03 -26.16 -3.36
N LEU A 893 19.18 -25.69 -2.12
CA LEU A 893 20.22 -24.72 -1.72
C LEU A 893 21.68 -25.18 -1.99
N PRO A 894 22.06 -26.47 -1.82
CA PRO A 894 23.41 -26.93 -2.12
C PRO A 894 23.86 -26.68 -3.56
N GLN A 895 22.94 -26.64 -4.53
CA GLN A 895 23.23 -26.34 -5.94
C GLN A 895 23.80 -24.92 -6.13
N TYR A 896 23.48 -24.00 -5.20
CA TYR A 896 23.94 -22.62 -5.18
C TYR A 896 25.14 -22.40 -4.24
N ASN A 897 25.80 -23.49 -3.81
CA ASN A 897 26.85 -23.50 -2.79
C ASN A 897 26.37 -22.84 -1.47
N LEU A 898 25.16 -23.17 -1.01
CA LEU A 898 24.64 -22.83 0.31
C LEU A 898 24.27 -24.15 1.01
N ILE A 899 24.96 -24.49 2.09
CA ILE A 899 24.75 -25.77 2.80
C ILE A 899 24.15 -25.45 4.17
N SER A 900 23.03 -26.09 4.49
CA SER A 900 22.34 -25.90 5.78
C SER A 900 23.14 -26.49 6.94
N GLU A 901 22.97 -25.93 8.14
CA GLU A 901 23.57 -26.49 9.37
C GLU A 901 23.18 -27.96 9.60
N GLU A 902 21.93 -28.34 9.28
CA GLU A 902 21.44 -29.73 9.37
C GLU A 902 22.22 -30.71 8.48
N LEU A 903 22.78 -30.21 7.37
CA LEU A 903 23.64 -30.96 6.45
C LEU A 903 25.15 -30.74 6.73
N GLY A 904 25.48 -30.13 7.86
CA GLY A 904 26.86 -29.85 8.29
C GLY A 904 27.50 -28.60 7.65
N GLY A 905 26.69 -27.69 7.11
CA GLY A 905 27.11 -26.40 6.58
C GLY A 905 27.08 -25.25 7.58
N ASP A 906 27.21 -24.03 7.06
CA ASP A 906 27.32 -22.76 7.80
C ASP A 906 26.09 -21.84 7.64
N ILE A 907 25.07 -22.25 6.86
CA ILE A 907 23.89 -21.44 6.58
C ILE A 907 22.74 -21.83 7.52
N MET A 908 22.36 -20.90 8.41
CA MET A 908 21.11 -21.02 9.17
C MET A 908 19.89 -20.84 8.26
N ILE A 909 18.92 -21.74 8.43
CA ILE A 909 17.63 -21.72 7.71
C ILE A 909 16.51 -21.56 8.74
N VAL A 910 15.67 -20.54 8.58
CA VAL A 910 14.55 -20.26 9.49
C VAL A 910 13.22 -20.23 8.71
N PRO A 911 12.32 -21.20 8.90
CA PRO A 911 10.97 -21.15 8.32
C PRO A 911 10.09 -20.17 9.09
N VAL A 912 9.48 -19.19 8.40
CA VAL A 912 8.71 -18.08 8.97
C VAL A 912 7.39 -17.83 8.24
N SER A 913 6.43 -17.18 8.90
CA SER A 913 5.29 -16.54 8.21
C SER A 913 5.19 -15.10 8.67
N ALA A 914 5.42 -14.16 7.74
CA ALA A 914 5.16 -12.75 7.97
C ALA A 914 3.68 -12.47 8.33
N LYS A 915 2.73 -13.21 7.70
CA LYS A 915 1.29 -12.99 7.86
C LYS A 915 0.75 -13.51 9.20
N LYS A 916 1.17 -14.72 9.62
CA LYS A 916 0.80 -15.28 10.93
C LYS A 916 1.74 -14.86 12.08
N LYS A 917 2.76 -14.05 11.79
CA LYS A 917 3.87 -13.68 12.70
C LYS A 917 4.55 -14.89 13.39
N THR A 918 4.66 -16.02 12.70
CA THR A 918 5.26 -17.25 13.27
C THR A 918 6.77 -17.31 13.04
N ASN A 919 7.52 -17.72 14.06
CA ASN A 919 8.99 -17.87 14.08
C ASN A 919 9.79 -16.57 13.80
N LEU A 920 9.19 -15.38 13.92
CA LEU A 920 9.92 -14.11 13.79
C LEU A 920 10.98 -13.96 14.91
N ASP A 921 10.62 -14.30 16.15
CA ASP A 921 11.53 -14.35 17.30
C ASP A 921 12.76 -15.24 17.03
N LYS A 922 12.59 -16.39 16.34
CA LYS A 922 13.71 -17.28 15.99
C LYS A 922 14.63 -16.69 14.92
N LEU A 923 14.07 -15.91 13.98
CA LEU A 923 14.86 -15.21 12.98
C LEU A 923 15.65 -14.04 13.61
N GLU A 924 15.07 -13.37 14.60
CA GLU A 924 15.73 -12.38 15.44
C GLU A 924 16.89 -13.01 16.25
N GLU A 925 16.64 -14.12 16.94
CA GLU A 925 17.65 -14.92 17.66
C GLU A 925 18.80 -15.36 16.74
N ALA A 926 18.50 -15.88 15.54
CA ALA A 926 19.51 -16.32 14.56
C ALA A 926 20.40 -15.15 14.07
N ILE A 927 19.82 -13.97 13.85
CA ILE A 927 20.54 -12.75 13.47
C ILE A 927 21.50 -12.31 14.59
N LEU A 928 21.03 -12.32 15.85
CA LEU A 928 21.86 -11.96 17.01
C LEU A 928 22.98 -12.98 17.23
N LEU A 929 22.71 -14.27 17.09
CA LEU A 929 23.70 -15.34 17.23
C LEU A 929 24.87 -15.17 16.24
N ILE A 930 24.59 -14.90 14.96
CA ILE A 930 25.65 -14.60 13.98
C ILE A 930 26.39 -13.31 14.34
N ALA A 931 25.70 -12.26 14.78
CA ALA A 931 26.34 -11.01 15.18
C ALA A 931 27.31 -11.18 16.37
N GLU A 932 26.97 -12.03 17.35
CA GLU A 932 27.84 -12.41 18.47
C GLU A 932 29.04 -13.24 18.01
N LEU A 933 28.84 -14.23 17.13
CA LEU A 933 29.92 -15.03 16.54
C LEU A 933 30.91 -14.17 15.73
N MET A 934 30.40 -13.19 14.97
CA MET A 934 31.20 -12.22 14.20
C MET A 934 31.93 -11.20 15.08
N LYS A 935 31.54 -11.03 16.35
CA LYS A 935 32.08 -10.03 17.30
C LYS A 935 32.10 -8.62 16.71
N LEU A 936 30.92 -8.14 16.30
CA LEU A 936 30.77 -6.84 15.66
C LEU A 936 31.16 -5.70 16.61
N GLU A 937 32.24 -5.01 16.29
CA GLU A 937 32.82 -3.91 17.08
C GLU A 937 32.88 -2.59 16.28
N ALA A 938 32.76 -1.45 16.98
CA ALA A 938 33.08 -0.12 16.47
C ALA A 938 33.76 0.75 17.53
N ILE A 939 34.46 1.79 17.07
CA ILE A 939 34.96 2.87 17.92
C ILE A 939 33.90 3.98 17.91
N GLU A 940 33.33 4.35 19.06
CA GLU A 940 32.36 5.45 19.16
C GLU A 940 33.03 6.82 19.26
N ASP A 941 34.16 6.90 19.95
CA ASP A 941 34.87 8.13 20.33
C ASP A 941 35.82 8.64 19.22
N CYS A 942 35.44 8.48 17.96
CA CYS A 942 36.16 8.99 16.78
C CYS A 942 35.24 9.82 15.85
N ARG A 943 35.82 10.42 14.81
CA ARG A 943 35.02 11.16 13.80
C ARG A 943 34.16 10.19 13.01
N ALA A 944 32.92 10.58 12.72
CA ALA A 944 32.01 9.70 12.01
C ALA A 944 32.48 9.36 10.59
N LEU A 945 32.44 8.07 10.30
CA LEU A 945 32.65 7.42 9.02
C LEU A 945 31.39 6.60 8.72
N GLY A 946 30.99 6.52 7.46
CA GLY A 946 29.92 5.62 7.06
C GLY A 946 29.51 5.78 5.61
N TRP A 947 28.26 5.40 5.33
CA TRP A 947 27.75 5.22 3.97
C TRP A 947 26.44 5.99 3.75
N VAL A 948 26.28 6.51 2.53
CA VAL A 948 25.00 7.01 2.03
C VAL A 948 24.15 5.83 1.58
N ILE A 949 22.92 5.76 2.07
CA ILE A 949 21.92 4.79 1.59
C ILE A 949 21.18 5.37 0.38
N GLU A 950 20.59 6.55 0.57
CA GLU A 950 19.70 7.18 -0.40
C GLU A 950 19.68 8.70 -0.21
N SER A 951 19.57 9.44 -1.31
CA SER A 951 19.57 10.90 -1.31
C SER A 951 18.36 11.45 -2.08
N LYS A 952 17.75 12.53 -1.55
CA LYS A 952 16.54 13.16 -2.12
C LYS A 952 16.56 14.68 -1.97
N ILE A 953 15.73 15.37 -2.75
CA ILE A 953 15.51 16.82 -2.64
C ILE A 953 14.09 17.10 -2.15
N ASP A 954 13.99 17.69 -0.96
CA ASP A 954 12.74 18.12 -0.34
C ASP A 954 12.56 19.65 -0.54
N LYS A 955 11.38 20.10 -0.98
CA LYS A 955 11.10 21.53 -1.23
C LYS A 955 11.21 22.41 0.02
N ALA A 956 10.99 21.85 1.22
CA ALA A 956 11.03 22.56 2.50
C ALA A 956 12.35 22.36 3.26
N LYS A 957 12.93 21.15 3.23
CA LYS A 957 14.18 20.85 3.94
C LYS A 957 15.46 21.09 3.11
N GLY A 958 15.34 21.21 1.78
CA GLY A 958 16.46 21.23 0.85
C GLY A 958 16.99 19.83 0.55
N ILE A 959 18.28 19.70 0.29
CA ILE A 959 18.90 18.40 0.02
C ILE A 959 19.09 17.63 1.33
N SER A 960 18.62 16.38 1.33
CA SER A 960 18.69 15.43 2.44
C SER A 960 19.20 14.08 1.98
N ALA A 961 19.93 13.39 2.86
CA ALA A 961 20.39 12.02 2.61
C ALA A 961 20.24 11.16 3.86
N THR A 962 19.87 9.90 3.66
CA THR A 962 19.83 8.87 4.71
C THR A 962 21.20 8.21 4.79
N LEU A 963 21.80 8.22 5.97
CA LEU A 963 23.15 7.72 6.23
C LEU A 963 23.11 6.56 7.25
N ILE A 964 24.06 5.64 7.15
CA ILE A 964 24.43 4.72 8.24
C ILE A 964 25.84 5.06 8.70
N VAL A 965 25.99 5.30 10.01
CA VAL A 965 27.29 5.47 10.66
C VAL A 965 27.94 4.09 10.84
N GLU A 966 29.14 3.89 10.30
CA GLU A 966 29.91 2.65 10.44
C GLU A 966 30.83 2.67 11.67
N GLU A 967 31.48 3.82 11.90
CA GLU A 967 32.32 4.14 13.05
C GLU A 967 32.15 5.61 13.46
N GLY A 968 32.48 5.93 14.70
CA GLY A 968 32.42 7.27 15.28
C GLY A 968 31.02 7.71 15.68
N THR A 969 30.91 8.96 16.13
CA THR A 969 29.63 9.57 16.51
C THR A 969 29.38 10.81 15.67
N LEU A 970 28.36 10.79 14.82
CA LEU A 970 27.97 11.94 13.97
C LEU A 970 27.14 12.92 14.80
N LYS A 971 27.39 14.22 14.71
CA LYS A 971 26.73 15.26 15.51
C LYS A 971 26.18 16.41 14.65
N VAL A 972 25.13 17.07 15.14
CA VAL A 972 24.61 18.28 14.49
C VAL A 972 25.67 19.37 14.51
N GLY A 973 25.99 19.92 13.34
CA GLY A 973 27.04 20.92 13.16
C GLY A 973 28.39 20.36 12.67
N ASP A 974 28.55 19.05 12.54
CA ASP A 974 29.73 18.44 11.95
C ASP A 974 29.89 18.82 10.46
N ILE A 975 31.13 18.85 9.98
CA ILE A 975 31.48 19.12 8.58
C ILE A 975 31.73 17.78 7.89
N LEU A 976 30.87 17.49 6.91
CA LEU A 976 30.78 16.19 6.24
C LEU A 976 31.30 16.31 4.81
N VAL A 977 32.19 15.42 4.41
CA VAL A 977 32.57 15.19 3.01
C VAL A 977 31.86 13.93 2.52
N VAL A 978 31.14 14.02 1.39
CA VAL A 978 30.38 12.92 0.79
C VAL A 978 30.56 12.94 -0.72
N GLY A 979 31.08 11.86 -1.30
CA GLY A 979 31.36 11.78 -2.74
C GLY A 979 32.20 12.98 -3.22
N THR A 980 31.66 13.75 -4.15
CA THR A 980 32.25 14.98 -4.72
C THR A 980 31.75 16.28 -4.07
N THR A 981 31.13 16.21 -2.89
CA THR A 981 30.56 17.38 -2.21
C THR A 981 30.97 17.43 -0.73
N TYR A 982 30.86 18.62 -0.13
CA TYR A 982 30.97 18.79 1.31
C TYR A 982 29.90 19.76 1.82
N SER A 983 29.51 19.60 3.08
CA SER A 983 28.52 20.46 3.74
C SER A 983 28.64 20.41 5.26
N LYS A 984 27.82 21.21 5.94
CA LYS A 984 27.67 21.18 7.40
C LYS A 984 26.30 20.64 7.77
N VAL A 985 26.25 19.63 8.64
CA VAL A 985 25.00 19.00 9.08
C VAL A 985 24.13 20.01 9.82
N ARG A 986 22.95 20.36 9.27
CA ARG A 986 22.03 21.35 9.85
C ARG A 986 21.05 20.73 10.85
N SER A 987 20.52 19.56 10.52
CA SER A 987 19.66 18.76 11.39
C SER A 987 19.87 17.28 11.12
N MET A 988 19.56 16.46 12.11
CA MET A 988 19.52 15.00 12.01
C MET A 988 18.16 14.51 12.51
N VAL A 989 17.59 13.53 11.81
CA VAL A 989 16.29 12.93 12.11
C VAL A 989 16.43 11.41 12.03
N ASN A 990 15.99 10.68 13.06
CA ASN A 990 16.00 9.22 13.07
C ASN A 990 14.84 8.64 12.25
N HIS A 991 14.86 7.33 12.02
CA HIS A 991 13.85 6.63 11.22
C HIS A 991 12.40 6.73 11.78
N LEU A 992 12.22 7.15 13.05
CA LEU A 992 10.91 7.43 13.66
C LEU A 992 10.45 8.89 13.46
N GLY A 993 11.19 9.70 12.70
CA GLY A 993 10.91 11.11 12.48
C GLY A 993 11.31 12.04 13.64
N GLN A 994 11.98 11.52 14.67
CA GLN A 994 12.40 12.29 15.84
C GLN A 994 13.77 12.94 15.61
N ARG A 995 14.00 14.14 16.16
CA ARG A 995 15.26 14.88 15.99
C ARG A 995 16.34 14.37 16.94
N GLU A 996 17.47 13.94 16.39
CA GLU A 996 18.63 13.50 17.16
C GLU A 996 19.73 14.57 17.21
N LYS A 997 20.48 14.61 18.32
CA LYS A 997 21.67 15.47 18.45
C LYS A 997 22.97 14.76 18.07
N ALA A 998 23.00 13.43 18.25
CA ALA A 998 24.13 12.56 17.95
C ALA A 998 23.62 11.22 17.41
N ALA A 999 24.28 10.66 16.40
CA ALA A 999 24.03 9.32 15.89
C ALA A 999 25.25 8.42 16.18
N LEU A 1000 24.98 7.28 16.81
CA LEU A 1000 25.98 6.25 17.16
C LEU A 1000 26.22 5.31 15.98
N PRO A 1001 27.28 4.46 16.03
CA PRO A 1001 27.50 3.41 15.04
C PRO A 1001 26.28 2.51 14.84
N SER A 1002 26.10 2.07 13.59
CA SER A 1002 24.95 1.34 13.06
C SER A 1002 23.60 2.09 13.10
N ALA A 1003 23.50 3.32 13.61
CA ALA A 1003 22.23 4.05 13.59
C ALA A 1003 21.90 4.64 12.20
N PRO A 1004 20.69 4.41 11.66
CA PRO A 1004 20.22 5.06 10.43
C PRO A 1004 19.71 6.48 10.72
N ILE A 1005 20.22 7.48 9.99
CA ILE A 1005 19.94 8.90 10.25
C ILE A 1005 19.73 9.70 8.95
N GLU A 1006 18.62 10.41 8.83
CA GLU A 1006 18.36 11.41 7.77
C GLU A 1006 19.04 12.73 8.17
N ILE A 1007 19.99 13.19 7.36
CA ILE A 1007 20.63 14.50 7.54
C ILE A 1007 20.08 15.53 6.55
N THR A 1008 20.12 16.81 6.92
CA THR A 1008 19.79 17.94 6.02
C THR A 1008 20.92 18.97 5.96
N GLY A 1009 20.95 19.72 4.85
CA GLY A 1009 21.88 20.84 4.66
C GLY A 1009 23.03 20.57 3.68
N LEU A 1010 22.96 19.47 2.93
CA LEU A 1010 23.90 19.12 1.86
C LEU A 1010 23.89 20.20 0.74
N ASN A 1011 25.07 20.47 0.17
CA ASN A 1011 25.24 21.46 -0.90
C ASN A 1011 24.99 20.88 -2.31
N GLY A 1012 25.01 19.56 -2.44
CA GLY A 1012 24.67 18.80 -3.64
C GLY A 1012 24.14 17.42 -3.24
N VAL A 1013 23.54 16.70 -4.18
CA VAL A 1013 22.99 15.36 -3.93
C VAL A 1013 24.11 14.33 -4.06
N PRO A 1014 24.50 13.60 -2.99
CA PRO A 1014 25.49 12.53 -3.10
C PRO A 1014 24.86 11.23 -3.65
N ASN A 1015 25.68 10.37 -4.25
CA ASN A 1015 25.19 9.12 -4.85
C ASN A 1015 24.86 8.08 -3.76
N ALA A 1016 24.03 7.08 -4.10
CA ALA A 1016 23.84 5.93 -3.23
C ALA A 1016 25.15 5.13 -3.12
N GLY A 1017 25.50 4.64 -1.93
CA GLY A 1017 26.75 3.94 -1.67
C GLY A 1017 28.00 4.82 -1.57
N ASP A 1018 27.90 6.15 -1.70
CA ASP A 1018 29.03 7.05 -1.43
C ASP A 1018 29.47 6.93 0.05
N LYS A 1019 30.79 6.85 0.28
CA LYS A 1019 31.35 6.97 1.63
C LYS A 1019 31.33 8.42 2.10
N PHE A 1020 30.92 8.64 3.35
CA PHE A 1020 31.08 9.91 4.04
C PHE A 1020 32.17 9.85 5.11
N VAL A 1021 32.83 10.99 5.34
CA VAL A 1021 33.76 11.19 6.46
C VAL A 1021 33.57 12.58 7.04
N VAL A 1022 33.55 12.68 8.37
CA VAL A 1022 33.57 13.96 9.10
C VAL A 1022 35.00 14.50 9.22
N VAL A 1023 35.19 15.78 8.89
CA VAL A 1023 36.48 16.49 8.92
C VAL A 1023 36.47 17.68 9.88
N ASN A 1024 37.65 18.17 10.27
CA ASN A 1024 37.79 19.26 11.24
C ASN A 1024 37.39 20.64 10.71
N SER A 1025 37.49 20.86 9.39
CA SER A 1025 37.34 22.20 8.81
C SER A 1025 36.85 22.16 7.37
N GLU A 1026 36.13 23.23 6.97
CA GLU A 1026 35.65 23.41 5.59
C GLU A 1026 36.82 23.56 4.60
N LYS A 1027 38.00 24.00 5.06
CA LYS A 1027 39.21 24.07 4.24
C LYS A 1027 39.69 22.67 3.84
N GLN A 1028 39.83 21.76 4.80
CA GLN A 1028 40.17 20.36 4.55
C GLN A 1028 39.10 19.68 3.69
N ALA A 1029 37.82 19.96 3.96
CA ALA A 1029 36.69 19.44 3.17
C ALA A 1029 36.78 19.84 1.69
N ARG A 1030 37.11 21.11 1.44
CA ARG A 1030 37.28 21.67 0.09
C ARG A 1030 38.49 21.06 -0.63
N GLU A 1031 39.63 20.95 0.04
CA GLU A 1031 40.85 20.34 -0.53
C GLU A 1031 40.61 18.89 -0.97
N ILE A 1032 39.87 18.09 -0.19
CA ILE A 1032 39.50 16.71 -0.56
C ILE A 1032 38.58 16.69 -1.78
N VAL A 1033 37.57 17.58 -1.82
CA VAL A 1033 36.60 17.63 -2.92
C VAL A 1033 37.23 18.13 -4.23
N GLU A 1034 38.08 19.16 -4.17
CA GLU A 1034 38.83 19.66 -5.33
C GLU A 1034 39.72 18.56 -5.92
N TYR A 1035 40.46 17.82 -5.08
CA TYR A 1035 41.26 16.68 -5.51
C TYR A 1035 40.42 15.56 -6.16
N ARG A 1036 39.26 15.20 -5.60
CA ARG A 1036 38.33 14.23 -6.21
C ARG A 1036 37.80 14.69 -7.56
N LEU A 1037 37.50 15.98 -7.72
CA LEU A 1037 37.07 16.56 -8.99
C LEU A 1037 38.18 16.56 -10.04
N GLU A 1038 39.44 16.80 -9.66
CA GLU A 1038 40.59 16.66 -10.56
C GLU A 1038 40.79 15.22 -11.04
N LEU A 1039 40.66 14.23 -10.15
CA LEU A 1039 40.75 12.81 -10.53
C LEU A 1039 39.64 12.40 -11.52
N ILE A 1040 38.42 12.92 -11.34
CA ILE A 1040 37.29 12.65 -12.24
C ILE A 1040 37.51 13.33 -13.60
N LYS A 1041 38.09 14.54 -13.65
CA LYS A 1041 38.43 15.22 -14.91
C LYS A 1041 39.49 14.45 -15.69
N LYS A 1042 40.60 14.09 -15.06
CA LYS A 1042 41.67 13.28 -15.70
C LYS A 1042 41.12 11.98 -16.29
N LYS A 1043 40.32 11.24 -15.52
CA LYS A 1043 39.67 10.01 -16.01
C LYS A 1043 38.75 10.22 -17.22
N LYS A 1044 38.12 11.39 -17.37
CA LYS A 1044 37.31 11.71 -18.56
C LYS A 1044 38.19 12.08 -19.75
N GLU A 1045 39.21 12.89 -19.54
CA GLU A 1045 40.21 13.24 -20.55
C GLU A 1045 40.89 11.96 -21.12
N ASP A 1046 41.28 11.01 -20.25
CA ASP A 1046 41.84 9.70 -20.64
C ASP A 1046 40.84 8.81 -21.43
N LEU A 1047 39.52 9.02 -21.27
CA LEU A 1047 38.46 8.24 -21.95
C LEU A 1047 38.10 8.86 -23.31
N ASP A 1048 37.95 10.18 -23.37
CA ASP A 1048 37.55 10.90 -24.59
C ASP A 1048 38.62 10.76 -25.69
N ASP A 1049 39.92 10.81 -25.34
CA ASP A 1049 41.04 10.58 -26.27
C ASP A 1049 41.01 9.19 -26.96
N ASN A 1050 40.31 8.20 -26.38
CA ASN A 1050 40.14 6.86 -26.97
C ASN A 1050 38.86 6.71 -27.81
N LEU A 1051 37.85 7.57 -27.61
CA LEU A 1051 36.53 7.45 -28.23
C LEU A 1051 36.40 8.21 -29.57
N ASP A 1052 37.20 9.26 -29.77
CA ASP A 1052 37.04 10.18 -30.91
C ASP A 1052 37.49 9.58 -32.27
N ILE A 1053 38.15 8.42 -32.26
CA ILE A 1053 38.65 7.73 -33.46
C ILE A 1053 37.55 6.91 -34.18
N PHE A 1054 36.52 6.44 -33.46
CA PHE A 1054 35.53 5.49 -34.01
C PHE A 1054 34.16 6.11 -34.38
N SER A 1055 33.87 7.34 -33.93
CA SER A 1055 32.52 7.91 -33.92
C SER A 1055 32.08 8.62 -35.22
N ARG A 1056 32.78 8.44 -36.35
CA ARG A 1056 32.47 9.09 -37.65
C ARG A 1056 31.77 8.18 -38.68
N ASN A 1057 30.91 7.28 -38.22
CA ASN A 1057 30.05 6.48 -39.09
C ASN A 1057 28.60 6.97 -38.98
N ASN A 1058 28.13 7.73 -39.97
CA ASN A 1058 26.73 8.10 -40.13
C ASN A 1058 25.88 6.88 -40.52
N SER A 1059 25.47 6.09 -39.53
CA SER A 1059 24.29 5.22 -39.66
C SER A 1059 23.03 6.06 -39.41
N GLU A 1060 22.00 5.91 -40.22
CA GLU A 1060 20.65 6.49 -39.99
C GLU A 1060 19.93 5.75 -38.85
N THR A 1061 20.53 5.74 -37.65
CA THR A 1061 19.87 5.29 -36.41
C THR A 1061 19.06 6.44 -35.85
N GLU A 1062 17.75 6.25 -35.72
CA GLU A 1062 16.89 7.26 -35.09
C GLU A 1062 17.19 7.30 -33.59
N GLU A 1063 17.32 8.49 -33.01
CA GLU A 1063 17.68 8.66 -31.60
C GLU A 1063 16.53 9.28 -30.82
N LEU A 1064 16.11 8.63 -29.73
CA LEU A 1064 15.13 9.17 -28.80
C LEU A 1064 15.84 9.79 -27.60
N SER A 1065 15.83 11.12 -27.55
CA SER A 1065 16.38 11.89 -26.44
C SER A 1065 15.42 11.95 -25.26
N VAL A 1066 15.94 11.72 -24.05
CA VAL A 1066 15.17 11.62 -22.82
C VAL A 1066 15.79 12.47 -21.71
N ILE A 1067 14.95 13.16 -20.94
CA ILE A 1067 15.32 13.81 -19.67
C ILE A 1067 14.64 13.04 -18.54
N LEU A 1068 15.43 12.57 -17.56
CA LEU A 1068 14.96 11.78 -16.44
C LEU A 1068 14.99 12.58 -15.12
N LYS A 1069 13.83 12.68 -14.45
CA LYS A 1069 13.68 13.31 -13.14
C LYS A 1069 13.06 12.32 -12.16
N CYS A 1070 13.78 11.95 -11.11
CA CYS A 1070 13.26 11.07 -10.06
C CYS A 1070 13.29 11.77 -8.69
N ASP A 1071 12.55 11.24 -7.74
CA ASP A 1071 12.50 11.73 -6.36
C ASP A 1071 13.76 11.39 -5.53
N VAL A 1072 14.41 10.26 -5.82
CA VAL A 1072 15.62 9.76 -5.17
C VAL A 1072 16.73 9.39 -6.16
N THR A 1073 17.99 9.33 -5.71
CA THR A 1073 19.14 8.92 -6.53
C THR A 1073 19.04 7.48 -7.04
N GLY A 1074 18.70 6.52 -6.19
CA GLY A 1074 18.72 5.10 -6.57
C GLY A 1074 17.73 4.78 -7.71
N SER A 1075 16.56 5.43 -7.75
CA SER A 1075 15.60 5.29 -8.84
C SER A 1075 16.14 5.83 -10.17
N ILE A 1076 16.98 6.88 -10.16
CA ILE A 1076 17.66 7.34 -11.38
C ILE A 1076 18.59 6.26 -11.93
N GLU A 1077 19.38 5.61 -11.06
CA GLU A 1077 20.32 4.57 -11.47
C GLU A 1077 19.60 3.32 -11.98
N ALA A 1078 18.54 2.89 -11.28
CA ALA A 1078 17.71 1.75 -11.68
C ALA A 1078 17.00 1.99 -13.02
N ILE A 1079 16.41 3.17 -13.23
CA ILE A 1079 15.74 3.52 -14.49
C ILE A 1079 16.77 3.70 -15.61
N SER A 1080 17.90 4.39 -15.36
CA SER A 1080 18.99 4.53 -16.34
C SER A 1080 19.47 3.16 -16.81
N SER A 1081 19.84 2.27 -15.90
CA SER A 1081 20.29 0.92 -16.23
C SER A 1081 19.24 0.09 -16.99
N SER A 1082 17.96 0.31 -16.70
CA SER A 1082 16.86 -0.36 -17.39
C SER A 1082 16.64 0.20 -18.80
N ILE A 1083 16.71 1.52 -18.99
CA ILE A 1083 16.64 2.20 -20.30
C ILE A 1083 17.85 1.79 -21.16
N ASP A 1084 19.05 1.74 -20.59
CA ASP A 1084 20.27 1.32 -21.29
C ASP A 1084 20.16 -0.12 -21.83
N LYS A 1085 19.45 -1.02 -21.13
CA LYS A 1085 19.13 -2.39 -21.59
C LYS A 1085 18.06 -2.46 -22.70
N LEU A 1086 17.25 -1.41 -22.91
CA LEU A 1086 16.22 -1.36 -23.96
C LEU A 1086 16.78 -0.90 -25.32
N GLY A 1087 17.89 -0.17 -25.33
CA GLY A 1087 18.50 0.34 -26.56
C GLY A 1087 18.95 -0.79 -27.49
N LYS A 1088 18.51 -0.75 -28.76
CA LYS A 1088 18.89 -1.71 -29.82
C LYS A 1088 19.44 -0.96 -31.03
N ASP A 1089 20.08 -1.68 -31.95
CA ASP A 1089 20.82 -1.13 -33.10
C ASP A 1089 20.05 -0.17 -34.02
N GLN A 1090 18.70 -0.15 -33.99
CA GLN A 1090 17.88 0.68 -34.89
C GLN A 1090 17.36 1.97 -34.25
N VAL A 1091 17.09 1.97 -32.93
CA VAL A 1091 16.64 3.16 -32.19
C VAL A 1091 17.47 3.27 -30.91
N LYS A 1092 18.29 4.32 -30.84
CA LYS A 1092 19.13 4.58 -29.67
C LYS A 1092 18.40 5.45 -28.67
N LEU A 1093 18.40 5.04 -27.41
CA LEU A 1093 17.98 5.86 -26.28
C LEU A 1093 19.15 6.70 -25.80
N ASN A 1094 18.95 8.01 -25.64
CA ASN A 1094 19.98 8.92 -25.14
C ASN A 1094 19.43 9.73 -23.95
N ILE A 1095 19.97 9.48 -22.75
CA ILE A 1095 19.59 10.22 -21.53
C ILE A 1095 20.44 11.50 -21.45
N LEU A 1096 19.90 12.59 -22.00
CA LEU A 1096 20.59 13.89 -22.07
C LEU A 1096 20.86 14.50 -20.69
N HIS A 1097 19.90 14.36 -19.77
CA HIS A 1097 19.99 14.89 -18.42
C HIS A 1097 19.25 13.99 -17.44
N LYS A 1098 19.92 13.66 -16.32
CA LYS A 1098 19.33 12.93 -15.20
C LYS A 1098 19.61 13.65 -13.88
N ALA A 1099 18.57 13.92 -13.11
CA ALA A 1099 18.69 14.65 -11.84
C ALA A 1099 17.56 14.31 -10.86
N VAL A 1100 17.85 14.50 -9.58
CA VAL A 1100 16.89 14.29 -8.49
C VAL A 1100 16.04 15.55 -8.28
N GLY A 1101 14.76 15.37 -7.95
CA GLY A 1101 13.82 16.43 -7.57
C GLY A 1101 12.82 16.82 -8.66
N GLY A 1102 12.12 17.93 -8.40
CA GLY A 1102 11.09 18.47 -9.28
C GLY A 1102 11.59 18.85 -10.68
N ILE A 1103 10.70 18.78 -11.67
CA ILE A 1103 10.95 19.36 -12.99
C ILE A 1103 11.04 20.89 -12.87
N THR A 1104 12.05 21.48 -13.50
CA THR A 1104 12.33 22.92 -13.49
C THR A 1104 12.08 23.55 -14.87
N ASP A 1105 11.97 24.89 -14.93
CA ASP A 1105 11.81 25.62 -16.20
C ASP A 1105 12.97 25.30 -17.18
N SER A 1106 14.20 25.15 -16.66
CA SER A 1106 15.39 24.75 -17.42
C SER A 1106 15.27 23.37 -18.06
N ASP A 1107 14.55 22.43 -17.44
CA ASP A 1107 14.37 21.08 -17.99
C ASP A 1107 13.40 21.12 -19.19
N VAL A 1108 12.35 21.93 -19.12
CA VAL A 1108 11.41 22.14 -20.22
C VAL A 1108 12.08 22.85 -21.41
N LEU A 1109 12.95 23.83 -21.14
CA LEU A 1109 13.71 24.51 -22.18
C LEU A 1109 14.77 23.61 -22.84
N LEU A 1110 15.42 22.72 -22.06
CA LEU A 1110 16.34 21.71 -22.60
C LEU A 1110 15.59 20.69 -23.46
N ALA A 1111 14.41 20.25 -23.02
CA ALA A 1111 13.54 19.36 -23.78
C ALA A 1111 13.08 19.98 -25.11
N GLU A 1112 12.66 21.25 -25.11
CA GLU A 1112 12.29 22.00 -26.31
C GLU A 1112 13.47 22.11 -27.29
N ALA A 1113 14.67 22.44 -26.80
CA ALA A 1113 15.86 22.62 -27.63
C ALA A 1113 16.38 21.32 -28.27
N SER A 1114 16.20 20.18 -27.60
CA SER A 1114 16.71 18.87 -28.04
C SER A 1114 15.61 17.90 -28.51
N SER A 1115 14.35 18.36 -28.63
CA SER A 1115 13.17 17.52 -28.92
C SER A 1115 13.08 16.28 -28.02
N ALA A 1116 13.39 16.44 -26.73
CA ALA A 1116 13.48 15.35 -25.76
C ALA A 1116 12.20 15.18 -24.94
N VAL A 1117 11.86 13.95 -24.59
CA VAL A 1117 10.71 13.64 -23.72
C VAL A 1117 11.16 13.71 -22.25
N ILE A 1118 10.33 14.31 -21.37
CA ILE A 1118 10.62 14.35 -19.93
C ILE A 1118 9.89 13.20 -19.23
N LEU A 1119 10.65 12.28 -18.64
CA LEU A 1119 10.17 11.21 -17.77
C LEU A 1119 10.33 11.63 -16.30
N ALA A 1120 9.22 11.70 -15.58
CA ALA A 1120 9.17 12.06 -14.17
C ALA A 1120 8.71 10.88 -13.31
N PHE A 1121 9.55 10.44 -12.39
CA PHE A 1121 9.34 9.26 -11.57
C PHE A 1121 9.13 9.62 -10.10
N ASN A 1122 7.96 9.32 -9.56
CA ASN A 1122 7.48 9.71 -8.22
C ASN A 1122 7.59 11.24 -7.93
N VAL A 1123 7.70 12.05 -8.99
CA VAL A 1123 7.87 13.51 -8.94
C VAL A 1123 6.59 14.22 -9.34
N LYS A 1124 6.10 15.13 -8.48
CA LYS A 1124 4.94 15.98 -8.78
C LYS A 1124 5.33 17.13 -9.70
N VAL A 1125 4.57 17.28 -10.80
CA VAL A 1125 4.72 18.39 -11.76
C VAL A 1125 3.90 19.59 -11.28
N ASP A 1126 4.58 20.72 -11.03
CA ASP A 1126 3.92 21.96 -10.64
C ASP A 1126 3.10 22.54 -11.81
N SER A 1127 1.97 23.20 -11.53
CA SER A 1127 1.04 23.69 -12.56
C SER A 1127 1.72 24.59 -13.60
N LYS A 1128 2.55 25.53 -13.14
CA LYS A 1128 3.35 26.43 -13.99
C LYS A 1128 4.21 25.68 -15.02
N ILE A 1129 4.86 24.58 -14.60
CA ILE A 1129 5.70 23.75 -15.46
C ILE A 1129 4.85 23.03 -16.50
N ARG A 1130 3.68 22.52 -16.10
CA ARG A 1130 2.74 21.86 -17.02
C ARG A 1130 2.19 22.83 -18.07
N ASP A 1131 1.92 24.08 -17.70
CA ASP A 1131 1.44 25.10 -18.62
C ASP A 1131 2.55 25.58 -19.57
N LEU A 1132 3.79 25.73 -19.06
CA LEU A 1132 4.98 26.02 -19.88
C LEU A 1132 5.24 24.90 -20.90
N ALA A 1133 5.20 23.64 -20.48
CA ALA A 1133 5.42 22.48 -21.35
C ALA A 1133 4.36 22.39 -22.45
N LYS A 1134 3.08 22.61 -22.12
CA LYS A 1134 2.01 22.75 -23.13
C LYS A 1134 2.24 23.89 -24.11
N GLN A 1135 2.73 25.04 -23.63
CA GLN A 1135 3.05 26.18 -24.50
C GLN A 1135 4.22 25.89 -25.44
N LYS A 1136 5.21 25.10 -25.00
CA LYS A 1136 6.40 24.73 -25.79
C LYS A 1136 6.27 23.43 -26.59
N GLY A 1137 5.14 22.71 -26.46
CA GLY A 1137 4.94 21.41 -27.12
C GLY A 1137 5.83 20.28 -26.55
N VAL A 1138 6.26 20.40 -25.30
CA VAL A 1138 7.11 19.42 -24.61
C VAL A 1138 6.23 18.39 -23.90
N GLU A 1139 6.50 17.10 -24.14
CA GLU A 1139 5.80 16.00 -23.49
C GLU A 1139 6.42 15.69 -22.11
N ILE A 1140 5.57 15.58 -21.09
CA ILE A 1140 5.94 15.22 -19.72
C ILE A 1140 5.11 14.01 -19.30
N HIS A 1141 5.78 12.90 -19.05
CA HIS A 1141 5.16 11.66 -18.57
C HIS A 1141 5.48 11.46 -17.09
N THR A 1142 4.48 11.10 -16.29
CA THR A 1142 4.61 10.94 -14.83
C THR A 1142 4.27 9.52 -14.41
N TYR A 1143 5.21 8.86 -13.73
CA TYR A 1143 5.10 7.45 -13.32
C TYR A 1143 5.33 7.30 -11.82
N ASN A 1144 4.63 6.33 -11.20
CA ASN A 1144 4.84 5.95 -9.79
C ASN A 1144 5.30 4.49 -9.65
N ILE A 1145 5.42 3.75 -10.75
CA ILE A 1145 5.79 2.33 -10.81
C ILE A 1145 6.79 2.19 -11.96
N ILE A 1146 7.95 1.57 -11.69
CA ILE A 1146 9.05 1.51 -12.67
C ILE A 1146 8.70 0.68 -13.93
N TYR A 1147 7.84 -0.34 -13.79
CA TYR A 1147 7.31 -1.13 -14.90
C TYR A 1147 6.46 -0.30 -15.87
N GLU A 1148 5.52 0.53 -15.37
CA GLU A 1148 4.69 1.39 -16.22
C GLU A 1148 5.57 2.32 -17.09
N LEU A 1149 6.68 2.83 -16.54
CA LEU A 1149 7.66 3.64 -17.28
C LEU A 1149 8.40 2.81 -18.35
N ILE A 1150 8.89 1.62 -17.99
CA ILE A 1150 9.64 0.75 -18.91
C ILE A 1150 8.76 0.27 -20.07
N ASP A 1151 7.50 -0.07 -19.80
CA ASP A 1151 6.57 -0.59 -20.80
C ASP A 1151 6.03 0.53 -21.72
N ASP A 1152 5.71 1.71 -21.18
CA ASP A 1152 5.42 2.88 -22.02
C ASP A 1152 6.63 3.24 -22.91
N MET A 1153 7.85 3.18 -22.38
CA MET A 1153 9.07 3.41 -23.16
C MET A 1153 9.27 2.35 -24.26
N ARG A 1154 8.99 1.07 -23.99
CA ARG A 1154 8.96 0.02 -25.02
C ARG A 1154 7.95 0.37 -26.11
N MET A 1155 6.70 0.66 -25.74
CA MET A 1155 5.64 1.04 -26.69
C MET A 1155 6.01 2.28 -27.52
N TYR A 1156 6.70 3.26 -26.92
CA TYR A 1156 7.16 4.47 -27.61
C TYR A 1156 8.22 4.13 -28.66
N LEU A 1157 9.24 3.34 -28.29
CA LEU A 1157 10.25 2.85 -29.22
C LEU A 1157 9.64 1.97 -30.32
N THR A 1158 8.65 1.13 -29.99
CA THR A 1158 7.93 0.29 -30.94
C THR A 1158 7.23 1.13 -32.01
N LYS A 1159 6.59 2.24 -31.64
CA LYS A 1159 5.98 3.20 -32.59
C LYS A 1159 6.98 3.92 -33.49
N MET A 1160 8.24 4.03 -33.06
CA MET A 1160 9.33 4.58 -33.89
C MET A 1160 9.93 3.53 -34.85
N LEU A 1161 9.64 2.23 -34.68
CA LEU A 1161 10.10 1.20 -35.61
C LEU A 1161 9.32 1.22 -36.92
N LYS A 1162 10.05 1.30 -38.03
CA LYS A 1162 9.49 1.13 -39.38
C LYS A 1162 8.93 -0.31 -39.54
N PRO A 1163 7.67 -0.47 -40.02
CA PRO A 1163 7.01 -1.78 -40.12
C PRO A 1163 7.70 -2.70 -41.14
N ILE A 1164 7.54 -4.01 -40.97
CA ILE A 1164 8.06 -5.00 -41.93
C ILE A 1164 7.06 -5.14 -43.07
N THR A 1165 7.52 -4.92 -44.30
CA THR A 1165 6.77 -5.33 -45.50
C THR A 1165 7.00 -6.81 -45.77
N ARG A 1166 5.96 -7.63 -45.65
CA ARG A 1166 5.98 -9.06 -45.95
C ARG A 1166 5.18 -9.36 -47.22
N GLU A 1167 5.73 -10.20 -48.10
CA GLU A 1167 4.99 -10.73 -49.24
C GLU A 1167 4.08 -11.87 -48.81
N VAL A 1168 2.77 -11.73 -49.04
CA VAL A 1168 1.77 -12.79 -48.81
C VAL A 1168 1.17 -13.20 -50.15
N ARG A 1169 1.22 -14.50 -50.48
CA ARG A 1169 0.64 -15.08 -51.70
C ARG A 1169 -0.89 -15.11 -51.56
N VAL A 1170 -1.59 -14.49 -52.52
CA VAL A 1170 -3.07 -14.33 -52.53
C VAL A 1170 -3.74 -15.31 -53.50
N GLY A 1171 -3.03 -15.73 -54.56
CA GLY A 1171 -3.53 -16.74 -55.49
C GLY A 1171 -2.53 -17.10 -56.58
N SER A 1172 -2.91 -18.05 -57.44
CA SER A 1172 -2.17 -18.42 -58.64
C SER A 1172 -3.10 -18.68 -59.82
N ALA A 1173 -2.66 -18.37 -61.03
CA ALA A 1173 -3.36 -18.71 -62.25
C ALA A 1173 -2.41 -19.20 -63.35
N SER A 1174 -2.82 -20.23 -64.08
CA SER A 1174 -2.08 -20.80 -65.20
C SER A 1174 -2.43 -20.10 -66.52
N VAL A 1175 -1.42 -19.75 -67.32
CA VAL A 1175 -1.60 -19.11 -68.64
C VAL A 1175 -1.98 -20.16 -69.69
N ARG A 1176 -3.19 -20.05 -70.25
CA ARG A 1176 -3.72 -20.95 -71.29
C ARG A 1176 -3.56 -20.40 -72.70
N GLN A 1177 -3.79 -19.10 -72.91
CA GLN A 1177 -3.75 -18.49 -74.23
C GLN A 1177 -3.34 -17.01 -74.14
N ILE A 1178 -2.80 -16.43 -75.21
CA ILE A 1178 -2.41 -15.02 -75.26
C ILE A 1178 -3.07 -14.38 -76.49
N PHE A 1179 -3.71 -13.23 -76.28
CA PHE A 1179 -4.44 -12.47 -77.28
C PHE A 1179 -3.80 -11.10 -77.47
N ASN A 1180 -3.32 -10.80 -78.67
CA ASN A 1180 -2.70 -9.51 -78.96
C ASN A 1180 -3.77 -8.53 -79.48
N VAL A 1181 -4.12 -7.52 -78.69
CA VAL A 1181 -5.17 -6.55 -79.03
C VAL A 1181 -4.57 -5.16 -79.25
N SER A 1182 -4.71 -4.64 -80.47
CA SER A 1182 -4.04 -3.44 -80.99
C SER A 1182 -4.27 -2.12 -80.23
N LYS A 1183 -5.22 -2.06 -79.28
CA LYS A 1183 -5.46 -0.91 -78.39
C LYS A 1183 -5.24 -1.16 -76.90
N ALA A 1184 -5.10 -2.41 -76.46
CA ALA A 1184 -5.03 -2.77 -75.03
C ALA A 1184 -3.65 -3.30 -74.61
N GLY A 1185 -2.89 -3.88 -75.55
CA GLY A 1185 -1.69 -4.67 -75.29
C GLY A 1185 -1.99 -6.16 -75.36
N ASN A 1186 -1.10 -6.97 -74.79
CA ASN A 1186 -1.30 -8.41 -74.69
C ASN A 1186 -2.31 -8.69 -73.55
N ILE A 1187 -3.36 -9.44 -73.86
CA ILE A 1187 -4.33 -9.96 -72.90
C ILE A 1187 -4.03 -11.45 -72.72
N ILE A 1188 -3.73 -11.83 -71.50
CA ILE A 1188 -3.31 -13.18 -71.11
C ILE A 1188 -4.57 -13.89 -70.60
N GLY A 1189 -5.02 -14.91 -71.32
CA GLY A 1189 -6.10 -15.80 -70.90
C GLY A 1189 -5.58 -16.79 -69.86
N CYS A 1190 -6.04 -16.63 -68.63
CA CYS A 1190 -5.59 -17.39 -67.47
C CYS A 1190 -6.73 -18.19 -66.84
N TYR A 1191 -6.39 -19.33 -66.22
CA TYR A 1191 -7.29 -20.12 -65.39
C TYR A 1191 -6.79 -20.08 -63.95
N VAL A 1192 -7.61 -19.57 -63.01
CA VAL A 1192 -7.22 -19.45 -61.59
C VAL A 1192 -7.19 -20.85 -60.97
N SER A 1193 -5.98 -21.28 -60.60
CA SER A 1193 -5.69 -22.60 -60.05
C SER A 1193 -5.84 -22.65 -58.53
N ASP A 1194 -5.56 -21.55 -57.83
CA ASP A 1194 -5.57 -21.46 -56.37
C ASP A 1194 -5.79 -20.00 -55.92
N GLY A 1195 -6.40 -19.82 -54.75
CA GLY A 1195 -6.71 -18.50 -54.17
C GLY A 1195 -7.54 -17.56 -55.07
N VAL A 1196 -7.23 -16.26 -55.02
CA VAL A 1196 -7.96 -15.20 -55.72
C VAL A 1196 -6.96 -14.25 -56.40
N ILE A 1197 -7.25 -13.85 -57.63
CA ILE A 1197 -6.54 -12.74 -58.29
C ILE A 1197 -7.39 -11.48 -58.13
N ARG A 1198 -6.87 -10.48 -57.41
CA ARG A 1198 -7.46 -9.13 -57.31
C ARG A 1198 -6.77 -8.18 -58.26
N LYS A 1199 -7.50 -7.17 -58.75
CA LYS A 1199 -6.97 -6.15 -59.67
C LYS A 1199 -5.74 -5.40 -59.11
N ASP A 1200 -5.66 -5.28 -57.79
CA ASP A 1200 -4.65 -4.52 -57.05
C ASP A 1200 -3.44 -5.39 -56.61
N SER A 1201 -3.44 -6.69 -56.92
CA SER A 1201 -2.33 -7.60 -56.62
C SER A 1201 -1.09 -7.33 -57.47
N LEU A 1202 0.09 -7.55 -56.88
CA LEU A 1202 1.34 -7.71 -57.62
C LEU A 1202 1.39 -9.13 -58.19
N ILE A 1203 2.03 -9.32 -59.35
CA ILE A 1203 2.16 -10.63 -60.00
C ILE A 1203 3.62 -10.99 -60.24
N LYS A 1204 3.99 -12.21 -59.83
CA LYS A 1204 5.23 -12.89 -60.21
C LYS A 1204 4.93 -13.89 -61.33
N VAL A 1205 5.65 -13.80 -62.44
CA VAL A 1205 5.53 -14.74 -63.57
C VAL A 1205 6.57 -15.85 -63.36
N VAL A 1206 6.12 -17.09 -63.21
CA VAL A 1206 6.96 -18.26 -62.91
C VAL A 1206 6.88 -19.27 -64.06
N ARG A 1207 8.05 -19.66 -64.59
CA ARG A 1207 8.20 -20.64 -65.69
C ARG A 1207 9.11 -21.77 -65.23
N GLY A 1208 8.58 -22.99 -65.12
CA GLY A 1208 9.35 -24.15 -64.65
C GLY A 1208 9.97 -23.97 -63.26
N GLY A 1209 9.27 -23.30 -62.35
CA GLY A 1209 9.74 -23.02 -60.98
C GLY A 1209 10.74 -21.85 -60.86
N LYS A 1210 11.07 -21.15 -61.96
CA LYS A 1210 11.91 -19.95 -61.92
C LYS A 1210 11.11 -18.68 -62.18
N LEU A 1211 11.39 -17.64 -61.39
CA LEU A 1211 10.88 -16.29 -61.60
C LEU A 1211 11.42 -15.71 -62.92
N VAL A 1212 10.50 -15.29 -63.79
CA VAL A 1212 10.78 -14.67 -65.09
C VAL A 1212 10.59 -13.16 -65.04
N HIS A 1213 9.57 -12.69 -64.32
CA HIS A 1213 9.21 -11.28 -64.25
C HIS A 1213 8.37 -10.97 -63.00
N GLU A 1214 8.43 -9.73 -62.52
CA GLU A 1214 7.56 -9.20 -61.46
C GLU A 1214 6.95 -7.88 -61.96
N GLY A 1215 5.63 -7.70 -61.78
CA GLY A 1215 4.94 -6.51 -62.28
C GLY A 1215 3.55 -6.33 -61.68
N LYS A 1216 2.91 -5.18 -61.98
CA LYS A 1216 1.55 -4.87 -61.55
C LYS A 1216 0.51 -5.26 -62.59
N LEU A 1217 -0.69 -5.58 -62.11
CA LEU A 1217 -1.89 -5.73 -62.91
C LEU A 1217 -2.35 -4.38 -63.47
N LYS A 1218 -2.47 -4.30 -64.79
CA LYS A 1218 -3.04 -3.15 -65.51
C LYS A 1218 -4.56 -3.25 -65.63
N ALA A 1219 -5.05 -4.45 -65.94
CA ALA A 1219 -6.48 -4.74 -66.06
C ALA A 1219 -6.78 -6.22 -65.76
N LEU A 1220 -7.93 -6.47 -65.14
CA LEU A 1220 -8.47 -7.79 -64.86
C LEU A 1220 -9.91 -7.84 -65.39
N ARG A 1221 -10.17 -8.77 -66.31
CA ARG A 1221 -11.43 -8.88 -67.03
C ARG A 1221 -11.99 -10.30 -67.01
N ARG A 1222 -13.31 -10.41 -67.05
CA ARG A 1222 -14.00 -11.68 -67.32
C ARG A 1222 -14.99 -11.46 -68.45
N PHE A 1223 -14.84 -12.24 -69.52
CA PHE A 1223 -15.53 -12.03 -70.81
C PHE A 1223 -15.34 -10.60 -71.38
N LYS A 1224 -16.30 -9.70 -71.15
CA LYS A 1224 -16.28 -8.31 -71.61
C LYS A 1224 -16.19 -7.28 -70.48
N ASP A 1225 -16.32 -7.72 -69.24
CA ASP A 1225 -16.50 -6.86 -68.07
C ASP A 1225 -15.19 -6.73 -67.28
N ASP A 1226 -14.89 -5.52 -66.82
CA ASP A 1226 -13.79 -5.27 -65.87
C ASP A 1226 -14.25 -5.71 -64.46
N VAL A 1227 -13.49 -6.62 -63.86
CA VAL A 1227 -13.84 -7.25 -62.57
C VAL A 1227 -12.83 -6.89 -61.49
N LYS A 1228 -13.28 -6.77 -60.24
CA LYS A 1228 -12.40 -6.45 -59.10
C LYS A 1228 -11.52 -7.63 -58.70
N GLU A 1229 -12.09 -8.83 -58.71
CA GLU A 1229 -11.40 -10.06 -58.34
C GLU A 1229 -11.97 -11.28 -59.08
N VAL A 1230 -11.17 -12.34 -59.19
CA VAL A 1230 -11.54 -13.63 -59.78
C VAL A 1230 -11.01 -14.76 -58.90
N GLY A 1231 -11.92 -15.62 -58.42
CA GLY A 1231 -11.59 -16.79 -57.60
C GLY A 1231 -11.30 -18.06 -58.39
N VAL A 1232 -10.94 -19.11 -57.64
CA VAL A 1232 -10.60 -20.46 -58.14
C VAL A 1232 -11.63 -21.00 -59.14
N ASN A 1233 -11.15 -21.78 -60.10
CA ASN A 1233 -11.93 -22.46 -61.15
C ASN A 1233 -12.62 -21.55 -62.18
N PHE A 1234 -12.33 -20.25 -62.17
CA PHE A 1234 -12.78 -19.33 -63.22
C PHE A 1234 -11.65 -18.93 -64.17
N GLU A 1235 -12.03 -18.69 -65.44
CA GLU A 1235 -11.17 -18.10 -66.45
C GLU A 1235 -11.26 -16.56 -66.42
N CYS A 1236 -10.13 -15.90 -66.62
CA CYS A 1236 -10.00 -14.45 -66.66
C CYS A 1236 -8.99 -13.98 -67.71
N GLY A 1237 -9.22 -12.78 -68.24
CA GLY A 1237 -8.23 -12.03 -69.02
C GLY A 1237 -7.42 -11.11 -68.10
N VAL A 1238 -6.13 -11.37 -67.98
CA VAL A 1238 -5.16 -10.57 -67.25
C VAL A 1238 -4.38 -9.70 -68.23
N SER A 1239 -4.14 -8.43 -67.90
CA SER A 1239 -3.17 -7.58 -68.60
C SER A 1239 -2.21 -6.98 -67.59
N LEU A 1240 -0.91 -7.09 -67.85
CA LEU A 1240 0.16 -6.58 -67.00
C LEU A 1240 0.69 -5.23 -67.50
N GLU A 1241 1.31 -4.46 -66.62
CA GLU A 1241 2.03 -3.24 -67.01
C GLU A 1241 3.39 -3.59 -67.62
N GLY A 1242 3.68 -3.05 -68.81
CA GLY A 1242 4.93 -3.31 -69.54
C GLY A 1242 4.77 -4.26 -70.74
N ASN A 1243 5.89 -4.53 -71.42
CA ASN A 1243 5.94 -5.40 -72.60
C ASN A 1243 6.77 -6.64 -72.23
N ILE A 1244 6.10 -7.77 -71.97
CA ILE A 1244 6.67 -8.93 -71.23
C ILE A 1244 6.59 -10.21 -72.08
N ASP A 1245 7.65 -11.03 -72.09
CA ASP A 1245 7.69 -12.36 -72.75
C ASP A 1245 6.95 -13.42 -71.91
N ILE A 1246 5.63 -13.49 -72.09
CA ILE A 1246 4.75 -14.47 -71.44
C ILE A 1246 4.45 -15.59 -72.44
N LYS A 1247 4.39 -16.83 -71.97
CA LYS A 1247 4.15 -18.03 -72.78
C LYS A 1247 3.02 -18.87 -72.19
N VAL A 1248 2.39 -19.66 -73.06
CA VAL A 1248 1.40 -20.66 -72.64
C VAL A 1248 2.09 -21.70 -71.76
N GLY A 1249 1.51 -21.98 -70.59
CA GLY A 1249 2.11 -22.84 -69.56
C GLY A 1249 2.87 -22.09 -68.45
N ASP A 1250 3.02 -20.76 -68.53
CA ASP A 1250 3.52 -19.97 -67.41
C ASP A 1250 2.50 -19.91 -66.26
N ILE A 1251 2.97 -19.74 -65.02
CA ILE A 1251 2.15 -19.54 -63.82
C ILE A 1251 2.27 -18.08 -63.38
N LEU A 1252 1.14 -17.41 -63.18
CA LEU A 1252 1.05 -16.09 -62.57
C LEU A 1252 0.74 -16.26 -61.07
N GLU A 1253 1.66 -15.89 -60.20
CA GLU A 1253 1.45 -15.87 -58.75
C GLU A 1253 1.09 -14.46 -58.30
N ALA A 1254 -0.14 -14.30 -57.81
CA ALA A 1254 -0.61 -13.04 -57.24
C ALA A 1254 -0.18 -12.96 -55.77
N TYR A 1255 0.44 -11.85 -55.40
CA TYR A 1255 0.86 -11.56 -54.03
C TYR A 1255 0.50 -10.13 -53.63
N GLN A 1256 0.47 -9.88 -52.33
CA GLN A 1256 0.21 -8.58 -51.74
C GLN A 1256 1.30 -8.29 -50.70
N LEU A 1257 1.74 -7.04 -50.65
CA LEU A 1257 2.60 -6.55 -49.59
C LEU A 1257 1.72 -6.22 -48.38
N VAL A 1258 1.87 -7.00 -47.31
CA VAL A 1258 1.26 -6.73 -46.01
C VAL A 1258 2.29 -5.99 -45.16
N GLN A 1259 1.89 -4.92 -44.50
CA GLN A 1259 2.70 -4.28 -43.46
C GLN A 1259 2.37 -4.93 -42.13
N GLU A 1260 3.34 -5.63 -41.56
CA GLU A 1260 3.29 -6.14 -40.18
C GLU A 1260 3.99 -5.10 -39.28
N GLU A 1261 3.28 -4.62 -38.26
CA GLU A 1261 3.89 -3.76 -37.24
C GLU A 1261 4.95 -4.56 -36.46
N ARG A 1262 6.09 -3.92 -36.18
CA ARG A 1262 7.12 -4.54 -35.33
C ARG A 1262 6.71 -4.42 -33.86
N VAL A 1263 7.16 -5.36 -33.04
CA VAL A 1263 7.12 -5.30 -31.57
C VAL A 1263 8.56 -5.50 -31.06
N LEU A 1264 8.89 -4.95 -29.88
CA LEU A 1264 10.26 -4.90 -29.33
C LEU A 1264 10.61 -6.03 -28.36
#